data_AF-A0A2U1M5I4-F1
#
_entry.id   AF-A0A2U1M5I4-F1
#
_cell.length_a   1.000
_cell.length_b   1.000
_cell.length_c   1.000
_cell.angle_alpha   90.00
_cell.angle_beta   90.00
_cell.angle_gamma   90.00
#
_symmetry.space_group_name_H-M   'P 1'
#
loop_
_entity.id
_entity.type
_entity.pdbx_description
1 polymer ?
#
loop_
_entity_poly.entity_id
_entity_poly.type
_entity_poly.pdbx_seq_one_letter_code
_entity_poly.pdbx_strand_id
1 'polypeptide(L)'
;MPRGEAEYEQHSDLVSRISSLELTFRRMPRGGAEYEQHSDLVSRISSLELAQMRDYCSAVAGDLSLALNDLFFKSNIEGTITDNDRVLANSDDNDLPPIVLVHGIFGFGKGRLGGLSYFAGAEKKDERVLVPDLGSLTSIYDRARELFYYLKGGQVDYGEEHSKACGHSQFGRIYEQGHYPIWDEDHPIHCVGHSAGAQVIRVLQQMLADKAFRGYENTSENWILSVTSLSGAFNGTTRAYLDGMQPEDGKSMKTICLLQLCRIGVIIYDWMDIPFLKYYYNFGFDHYNMTWRKAGVWGLVDCLLGNSGPFASHDWILPDLTIQGSLRLNSHLNTFPSTYYFSYATKRTRKFMGRIVPSNVFGIHPLLFVRVLQMCQWRHPPDVPAPFKGYRDEEWWDNDGALNTISMTHPRFPVEHPSRFVVQDSECQPLQPGIWYYKVVEGDHILFIVNRERAGVQFDLIYDSIFERCRKHAARELFYYLKGGQVDYGEEHSKACGHSQFGRIYEQGHYPIWDEDHPIHCVGHSAGAQVIRVLQQMLADKAFRGYENTSENWILSVTSLSGAFNGTTRAYLDGMQPEDGKSMKTICLLQLCRIGVIIYDWMDIPFLKYYYNFGFDHYNMTWRKAGVWGLVDCLLGNSGPFASHDWILPDLTIQGSLRLNSHLNTFPSTYYFSYATKRTRKFMGRIVPSNVFGIHPLLFVRVLQMCQWRHPPDVPAPFKGYRDEEWWDNDGALNTISMTHPRFPVEHPSRFVVQDSECQPLQPGIWYYKVVEGDHILFIVNRERAGVQFDLIYDSIFERCRKHAFRKIPTMPDHVQ
;
A
#
# COMPACT_ATOMS: atom_id res chain seq x y z
N MET A 1 24.03 23.79 -19.97
CA MET A 1 23.62 23.62 -21.38
C MET A 1 24.80 23.03 -22.12
N PRO A 2 24.73 21.92 -22.91
CA PRO A 2 23.57 21.19 -23.44
C PRO A 2 23.52 19.74 -22.90
N ARG A 3 22.51 19.39 -22.09
CA ARG A 3 22.16 17.98 -21.75
C ARG A 3 20.74 17.67 -22.20
N GLY A 4 19.85 18.66 -22.05
CA GLY A 4 18.45 18.54 -22.47
C GLY A 4 18.22 18.31 -23.95
N GLU A 5 19.10 18.72 -24.86
CA GLU A 5 18.90 18.49 -26.30
C GLU A 5 19.27 17.05 -26.73
N ALA A 6 20.32 16.45 -26.14
CA ALA A 6 20.77 15.10 -26.48
C ALA A 6 19.87 14.00 -25.88
N GLU A 7 19.38 14.17 -24.65
CA GLU A 7 18.40 13.25 -24.03
C GLU A 7 17.04 13.34 -24.73
N TYR A 8 16.62 14.55 -25.16
CA TYR A 8 15.35 14.74 -25.87
C TYR A 8 15.40 14.19 -27.30
N GLU A 9 16.52 14.33 -28.01
CA GLU A 9 16.72 13.69 -29.33
C GLU A 9 16.70 12.16 -29.23
N GLN A 10 17.41 11.58 -28.25
CA GLN A 10 17.47 10.13 -28.03
C GLN A 10 16.12 9.54 -27.62
N HIS A 11 15.40 10.21 -26.71
CA HIS A 11 14.06 9.80 -26.29
C HIS A 11 13.05 9.94 -27.44
N SER A 12 13.24 10.91 -28.35
CA SER A 12 12.40 11.07 -29.55
C SER A 12 12.68 9.99 -30.61
N ASP A 13 13.93 9.56 -30.80
CA ASP A 13 14.30 8.48 -31.74
C ASP A 13 13.72 7.14 -31.26
N LEU A 14 13.84 6.82 -29.96
CA LEU A 14 13.27 5.59 -29.39
C LEU A 14 11.74 5.57 -29.52
N VAL A 15 11.05 6.67 -29.21
CA VAL A 15 9.60 6.80 -29.34
C VAL A 15 9.16 6.73 -30.81
N SER A 16 9.92 7.32 -31.73
CA SER A 16 9.67 7.26 -33.17
C SER A 16 9.78 5.83 -33.71
N ARG A 17 10.83 5.10 -33.31
CA ARG A 17 11.03 3.69 -33.68
C ARG A 17 9.94 2.78 -33.11
N ILE A 18 9.53 3.00 -31.85
CA ILE A 18 8.41 2.28 -31.21
C ILE A 18 7.09 2.54 -31.96
N SER A 19 6.82 3.80 -32.32
CA SER A 19 5.61 4.20 -33.05
C SER A 19 5.57 3.61 -34.47
N SER A 20 6.71 3.56 -35.15
CA SER A 20 6.87 2.90 -36.46
C SER A 20 6.60 1.39 -36.39
N LEU A 21 7.06 0.73 -35.33
CA LEU A 21 6.80 -0.69 -35.08
C LEU A 21 5.30 -0.96 -34.85
N GLU A 22 4.62 -0.10 -34.06
CA GLU A 22 3.18 -0.21 -33.83
C GLU A 22 2.37 -0.01 -35.13
N LEU A 23 2.75 0.96 -35.97
CA LEU A 23 2.12 1.21 -37.26
C LEU A 23 2.27 0.05 -38.24
N THR A 24 3.45 -0.59 -38.26
CA THR A 24 3.71 -1.80 -39.06
C THR A 24 2.81 -2.94 -38.61
N PHE A 25 2.63 -3.09 -37.29
CA PHE A 25 1.76 -4.10 -36.70
C PHE A 25 0.27 -3.88 -37.03
N ARG A 26 -0.20 -2.62 -37.03
CA ARG A 26 -1.58 -2.28 -37.42
C ARG A 26 -1.91 -2.58 -38.90
N ARG A 27 -0.90 -2.79 -39.75
CA ARG A 27 -1.04 -2.97 -41.20
C ARG A 27 -0.92 -4.43 -41.68
N MET A 28 -0.65 -5.41 -40.80
CA MET A 28 -0.50 -6.81 -41.19
C MET A 28 -1.83 -7.47 -41.63
N PRO A 29 -1.95 -8.04 -42.86
CA PRO A 29 -3.17 -8.69 -43.32
C PRO A 29 -3.37 -10.11 -42.76
N ARG A 30 -4.62 -10.59 -42.78
CA ARG A 30 -5.03 -11.95 -42.40
C ARG A 30 -4.64 -12.98 -43.48
N GLY A 31 -3.36 -13.35 -43.57
CA GLY A 31 -2.92 -14.58 -44.23
C GLY A 31 -1.80 -14.44 -45.27
N GLY A 32 -0.86 -15.40 -45.24
CA GLY A 32 -0.16 -15.93 -46.42
C GLY A 32 1.27 -15.48 -46.72
N ALA A 33 1.82 -14.44 -46.08
CA ALA A 33 3.19 -13.97 -46.35
C ALA A 33 4.04 -13.99 -45.06
N GLU A 34 4.21 -15.18 -44.47
CA GLU A 34 4.71 -15.32 -43.09
C GLU A 34 6.23 -15.23 -42.94
N TYR A 35 7.07 -15.47 -43.95
CA TYR A 35 8.52 -15.65 -43.74
C TYR A 35 9.35 -14.35 -43.88
N GLU A 36 9.21 -13.59 -44.97
CA GLU A 36 9.98 -12.33 -45.18
C GLU A 36 9.53 -11.19 -44.25
N GLN A 37 8.24 -11.14 -43.89
CA GLN A 37 7.71 -10.14 -42.95
C GLN A 37 8.11 -10.45 -41.50
N HIS A 38 8.32 -11.73 -41.15
CA HIS A 38 8.89 -12.11 -39.85
C HIS A 38 10.35 -11.68 -39.73
N SER A 39 11.16 -11.83 -40.79
CA SER A 39 12.57 -11.43 -40.73
C SER A 39 12.78 -9.93 -40.61
N ASP A 40 11.97 -9.10 -41.29
CA ASP A 40 12.03 -7.63 -41.13
C ASP A 40 11.56 -7.20 -39.73
N LEU A 41 10.49 -7.82 -39.20
CA LEU A 41 10.01 -7.55 -37.84
C LEU A 41 11.06 -7.96 -36.78
N VAL A 42 11.67 -9.14 -36.91
CA VAL A 42 12.72 -9.64 -36.02
C VAL A 42 13.96 -8.74 -36.08
N SER A 43 14.39 -8.34 -37.28
CA SER A 43 15.51 -7.40 -37.46
C SER A 43 15.26 -6.05 -36.78
N ARG A 44 14.05 -5.50 -36.93
CA ARG A 44 13.64 -4.24 -36.29
C ARG A 44 13.54 -4.37 -34.78
N ILE A 45 13.01 -5.47 -34.25
CA ILE A 45 12.97 -5.77 -32.81
C ILE A 45 14.39 -5.86 -32.25
N SER A 46 15.30 -6.62 -32.88
CA SER A 46 16.70 -6.73 -32.45
C SER A 46 17.44 -5.38 -32.49
N SER A 47 17.15 -4.53 -33.50
CA SER A 47 17.70 -3.17 -33.56
C SER A 47 17.19 -2.26 -32.42
N LEU A 48 15.94 -2.47 -31.97
CA LEU A 48 15.33 -1.73 -30.87
C LEU A 48 15.86 -2.22 -29.51
N GLU A 49 16.09 -3.53 -29.35
CA GLU A 49 16.70 -4.12 -28.17
C GLU A 49 18.14 -3.61 -27.96
N LEU A 50 18.93 -3.53 -29.04
CA LEU A 50 20.27 -2.95 -29.00
C LEU A 50 20.26 -1.45 -28.63
N ALA A 51 19.28 -0.70 -29.13
CA ALA A 51 19.10 0.71 -28.77
C ALA A 51 18.70 0.87 -27.30
N GLN A 52 17.73 0.09 -26.79
CA GLN A 52 17.32 0.11 -25.38
C GLN A 52 18.45 -0.30 -24.44
N MET A 53 19.25 -1.29 -24.83
CA MET A 53 20.40 -1.72 -24.05
C MET A 53 21.49 -0.64 -23.99
N ARG A 54 21.76 0.03 -25.13
CA ARG A 54 22.67 1.17 -25.17
C ARG A 54 22.21 2.29 -24.24
N ASP A 55 20.93 2.65 -24.31
CA ASP A 55 20.37 3.75 -23.51
C ASP A 55 20.36 3.41 -22.01
N TYR A 56 20.07 2.14 -21.65
CA TYR A 56 20.18 1.63 -20.28
C TYR A 56 21.63 1.65 -19.77
N CYS A 57 22.60 1.16 -20.56
CA CYS A 57 24.01 1.22 -20.21
C CYS A 57 24.53 2.66 -20.06
N SER A 58 24.03 3.59 -20.86
CA SER A 58 24.34 5.03 -20.75
C SER A 58 23.75 5.66 -19.49
N ALA A 59 22.52 5.32 -19.11
CA ALA A 59 21.91 5.79 -17.87
C ALA A 59 22.66 5.28 -16.62
N VAL A 60 22.97 3.98 -16.58
CA VAL A 60 23.75 3.36 -15.50
C VAL A 60 25.17 3.95 -15.42
N ALA A 61 25.83 4.21 -16.55
CA ALA A 61 27.12 4.88 -16.58
C ALA A 61 27.04 6.35 -16.09
N GLY A 62 25.94 7.05 -16.38
CA GLY A 62 25.65 8.40 -15.89
C GLY A 62 25.47 8.44 -14.37
N ASP A 63 24.68 7.52 -13.82
CA ASP A 63 24.46 7.39 -12.37
C ASP A 63 25.72 6.96 -11.63
N LEU A 64 26.50 6.04 -12.21
CA LEU A 64 27.79 5.63 -11.67
C LEU A 64 28.80 6.80 -11.68
N SER A 65 28.79 7.63 -12.72
CA SER A 65 29.62 8.83 -12.80
C SER A 65 29.22 9.89 -11.76
N LEU A 66 27.92 10.02 -11.43
CA LEU A 66 27.42 10.91 -10.38
C LEU A 66 27.80 10.39 -8.99
N ALA A 67 27.63 9.09 -8.74
CA ALA A 67 28.03 8.45 -7.49
C ALA A 67 29.54 8.54 -7.25
N LEU A 68 30.36 8.37 -8.31
CA LEU A 68 31.81 8.58 -8.25
C LEU A 68 32.15 10.04 -7.96
N ASN A 69 31.47 11.01 -8.62
CA ASN A 69 31.66 12.43 -8.32
C ASN A 69 31.32 12.76 -6.86
N ASP A 70 30.21 12.25 -6.33
CA ASP A 70 29.85 12.47 -4.92
C ASP A 70 30.87 11.86 -3.95
N LEU A 71 31.47 10.71 -4.30
CA LEU A 71 32.53 10.08 -3.51
C LEU A 71 33.84 10.89 -3.53
N PHE A 72 34.23 11.41 -4.70
CA PHE A 72 35.46 12.18 -4.87
C PHE A 72 35.35 13.63 -4.38
N PHE A 73 34.16 14.24 -4.42
CA PHE A 73 33.95 15.62 -3.94
C PHE A 73 33.58 15.72 -2.46
N LYS A 74 33.11 14.63 -1.81
CA LYS A 74 32.92 14.58 -0.34
C LYS A 74 34.16 14.18 0.45
N SER A 75 35.31 13.89 -0.19
CA SER A 75 36.52 13.47 0.51
C SER A 75 37.27 14.58 1.27
N ASN A 76 36.71 15.78 1.42
CA ASN A 76 37.31 16.90 2.17
C ASN A 76 36.58 17.27 3.47
N ILE A 77 35.72 16.40 4.01
CA ILE A 77 35.27 16.49 5.40
C ILE A 77 35.45 15.10 6.02
N GLU A 78 36.45 14.97 6.88
CA GLU A 78 36.87 13.74 7.53
C GLU A 78 35.70 13.03 8.25
N GLY A 79 35.56 11.73 7.95
CA GLY A 79 35.99 10.72 8.93
C GLY A 79 35.12 10.51 10.18
N THR A 80 33.85 10.13 10.03
CA THR A 80 33.17 9.15 10.91
C THR A 80 31.75 8.91 10.39
N ILE A 81 31.56 7.88 9.56
CA ILE A 81 30.25 7.26 9.43
C ILE A 81 30.25 6.12 10.44
N THR A 82 29.95 6.47 11.70
CA THR A 82 29.48 5.48 12.66
C THR A 82 28.09 5.03 12.25
N ASP A 83 27.85 3.72 12.27
CA ASP A 83 26.53 3.09 12.24
C ASP A 83 25.54 3.86 13.13
N ASN A 84 24.69 4.67 12.52
CA ASN A 84 23.58 5.33 13.20
C ASN A 84 22.31 4.47 13.23
N ASP A 85 22.40 3.18 12.86
CA ASP A 85 21.34 2.19 13.10
C ASP A 85 21.36 1.63 14.54
N ARG A 86 22.11 2.25 15.46
CA ARG A 86 22.30 1.80 16.85
C ARG A 86 21.16 2.13 17.84
N VAL A 87 19.97 2.51 17.43
CA VAL A 87 18.86 2.76 18.37
C VAL A 87 17.54 2.17 17.89
N LEU A 88 17.36 0.86 18.10
CA LEU A 88 16.06 0.25 18.46
C LEU A 88 16.23 -0.97 19.39
N ALA A 89 17.44 -1.22 19.88
CA ALA A 89 17.76 -2.33 20.77
C ALA A 89 17.69 -1.84 22.23
N ASN A 90 16.53 -2.07 22.87
CA ASN A 90 16.25 -2.14 24.31
C ASN A 90 14.96 -1.37 24.67
N SER A 91 13.82 -2.02 24.49
CA SER A 91 12.66 -1.89 25.39
C SER A 91 11.77 -3.12 25.24
N ASP A 92 11.39 -3.71 26.38
CA ASP A 92 10.68 -4.99 26.59
C ASP A 92 9.16 -4.95 26.30
N ASP A 93 8.67 -4.15 25.35
CA ASP A 93 7.25 -4.11 24.94
C ASP A 93 7.21 -4.01 23.41
N ASN A 94 6.50 -4.90 22.70
CA ASN A 94 6.60 -4.99 21.22
C ASN A 94 5.38 -5.62 20.47
N ASP A 95 4.14 -5.26 20.80
CA ASP A 95 2.87 -5.73 20.22
C ASP A 95 2.60 -5.35 18.74
N LEU A 96 3.62 -4.99 17.93
CA LEU A 96 3.46 -4.64 16.51
C LEU A 96 4.06 -5.65 15.56
N PRO A 97 3.24 -6.36 14.76
CA PRO A 97 3.71 -6.97 13.54
C PRO A 97 4.37 -5.97 12.56
N PRO A 98 5.70 -6.00 12.34
CA PRO A 98 6.35 -5.18 11.32
C PRO A 98 5.83 -5.54 9.92
N ILE A 99 5.87 -4.56 9.01
CA ILE A 99 5.60 -4.77 7.59
C ILE A 99 6.93 -4.96 6.87
N VAL A 100 7.14 -6.11 6.24
CA VAL A 100 8.39 -6.45 5.56
C VAL A 100 8.19 -6.38 4.05
N LEU A 101 8.81 -5.39 3.40
CA LEU A 101 8.74 -5.18 1.96
C LEU A 101 9.86 -5.97 1.25
N VAL A 102 9.50 -7.03 0.54
CA VAL A 102 10.44 -7.94 -0.10
C VAL A 102 10.49 -7.66 -1.60
N HIS A 103 11.64 -7.17 -2.08
CA HIS A 103 11.84 -6.83 -3.48
C HIS A 103 11.91 -8.08 -4.39
N GLY A 104 11.87 -7.88 -5.71
CA GLY A 104 11.99 -8.94 -6.70
C GLY A 104 13.41 -9.12 -7.27
N ILE A 105 13.48 -9.63 -8.50
CA ILE A 105 14.70 -9.64 -9.31
C ILE A 105 15.20 -8.22 -9.55
N PHE A 106 16.52 -8.01 -9.53
CA PHE A 106 17.19 -6.71 -9.63
C PHE A 106 16.82 -5.68 -8.54
N GLY A 107 16.02 -6.05 -7.55
CA GLY A 107 15.71 -5.17 -6.43
C GLY A 107 16.87 -5.01 -5.46
N PHE A 108 16.72 -4.06 -4.55
CA PHE A 108 17.73 -3.65 -3.60
C PHE A 108 17.07 -3.13 -2.32
N GLY A 109 17.75 -3.26 -1.20
CA GLY A 109 17.28 -2.75 0.09
C GLY A 109 17.59 -1.28 0.33
N LYS A 110 17.19 -0.80 1.52
CA LYS A 110 17.39 0.60 1.94
C LYS A 110 18.88 0.98 1.94
N GLY A 111 19.20 2.16 1.41
CA GLY A 111 20.56 2.70 1.40
C GLY A 111 21.44 2.29 0.20
N ARG A 112 20.94 1.45 -0.71
CA ARG A 112 21.61 1.09 -1.96
C ARG A 112 21.34 2.09 -3.09
N LEU A 113 22.07 1.97 -4.20
CA LEU A 113 21.98 2.85 -5.39
C LEU A 113 21.96 4.35 -5.06
N GLY A 114 22.84 4.80 -4.16
CA GLY A 114 22.94 6.23 -3.79
C GLY A 114 21.74 6.76 -2.99
N GLY A 115 20.96 5.88 -2.34
CA GLY A 115 19.82 6.27 -1.51
C GLY A 115 18.48 6.29 -2.26
N LEU A 116 18.43 5.77 -3.49
CA LEU A 116 17.18 5.52 -4.19
C LEU A 116 16.32 4.51 -3.42
N SER A 117 15.00 4.65 -3.53
CA SER A 117 14.03 3.73 -2.94
C SER A 117 13.45 2.81 -4.00
N TYR A 118 13.67 1.51 -3.86
CA TYR A 118 13.05 0.50 -4.73
C TYR A 118 11.52 0.61 -4.66
N PHE A 119 10.96 0.70 -3.46
CA PHE A 119 9.53 0.85 -3.23
C PHE A 119 9.04 2.31 -3.30
N ALA A 120 9.77 3.19 -3.98
CA ALA A 120 9.39 4.59 -4.25
C ALA A 120 8.92 5.40 -3.03
N GLY A 121 9.50 5.10 -1.86
CA GLY A 121 9.21 5.78 -0.59
C GLY A 121 8.04 5.19 0.20
N ALA A 122 7.47 4.06 -0.22
CA ALA A 122 6.43 3.37 0.54
C ALA A 122 6.89 2.99 1.95
N GLU A 123 8.17 2.69 2.12
CA GLU A 123 8.79 2.40 3.42
C GLU A 123 8.80 3.57 4.41
N LYS A 124 8.40 4.77 3.97
CA LYS A 124 8.25 5.97 4.82
C LYS A 124 6.79 6.26 5.19
N LYS A 125 5.84 5.41 4.77
CA LYS A 125 4.39 5.66 4.93
C LYS A 125 3.78 5.08 6.20
N ASP A 126 4.46 4.15 6.83
CA ASP A 126 4.07 3.52 8.11
C ASP A 126 5.35 3.33 8.92
N GLU A 127 5.23 3.12 10.23
CA GLU A 127 6.41 2.86 11.04
C GLU A 127 6.61 1.36 11.23
N ARG A 128 7.88 0.98 11.41
CA ARG A 128 8.32 -0.42 11.42
C ARG A 128 8.15 -1.14 10.09
N VAL A 129 8.28 -0.40 8.98
CA VAL A 129 8.45 -0.98 7.66
C VAL A 129 9.92 -1.37 7.44
N LEU A 130 10.17 -2.67 7.28
CA LEU A 130 11.49 -3.23 7.02
C LEU A 130 11.67 -3.45 5.51
N VAL A 131 12.81 -3.06 4.97
CA VAL A 131 13.15 -3.25 3.54
C VAL A 131 14.46 -4.04 3.46
N PRO A 132 14.41 -5.37 3.60
CA PRO A 132 15.58 -6.23 3.53
C PRO A 132 16.33 -6.06 2.20
N ASP A 133 17.67 -5.98 2.29
CA ASP A 133 18.58 -6.05 1.15
C ASP A 133 18.93 -7.52 0.89
N LEU A 134 18.14 -8.21 0.07
CA LEU A 134 18.36 -9.61 -0.31
C LEU A 134 19.16 -9.70 -1.61
N GLY A 135 19.81 -10.84 -1.86
CA GLY A 135 20.51 -11.06 -3.13
C GLY A 135 19.60 -10.80 -4.34
N SER A 136 20.00 -9.88 -5.22
CA SER A 136 19.15 -9.42 -6.32
C SER A 136 18.98 -10.46 -7.43
N LEU A 137 19.91 -11.42 -7.53
CA LEU A 137 19.92 -12.53 -8.51
C LEU A 137 19.99 -13.93 -7.89
N THR A 138 20.11 -14.06 -6.57
CA THR A 138 20.13 -15.36 -5.88
C THR A 138 18.79 -16.09 -5.99
N SER A 139 18.79 -17.41 -5.78
CA SER A 139 17.58 -18.23 -5.89
C SER A 139 16.52 -17.82 -4.86
N ILE A 140 15.26 -18.20 -5.11
CA ILE A 140 14.17 -17.92 -4.18
C ILE A 140 14.41 -18.60 -2.83
N TYR A 141 15.00 -19.80 -2.84
CA TYR A 141 15.38 -20.55 -1.65
C TYR A 141 16.42 -19.77 -0.81
N ASP A 142 17.52 -19.33 -1.43
CA ASP A 142 18.57 -18.60 -0.72
C ASP A 142 18.05 -17.27 -0.15
N ARG A 143 17.23 -16.56 -0.92
CA ARG A 143 16.60 -15.31 -0.46
C ARG A 143 15.67 -15.52 0.72
N ALA A 144 14.96 -16.66 0.78
CA ALA A 144 14.12 -16.99 1.92
C ALA A 144 14.96 -17.27 3.19
N ARG A 145 16.09 -17.98 3.03
CA ARG A 145 17.07 -18.18 4.11
C ARG A 145 17.64 -16.85 4.59
N GLU A 146 18.10 -16.00 3.68
CA GLU A 146 18.61 -14.66 3.99
C GLU A 146 17.57 -13.80 4.72
N LEU A 147 16.31 -13.83 4.27
CA LEU A 147 15.22 -13.08 4.89
C LEU A 147 14.95 -13.51 6.33
N PHE A 148 14.99 -14.82 6.61
CA PHE A 148 14.85 -15.33 7.97
C PHE A 148 15.91 -14.74 8.90
N TYR A 149 17.20 -14.84 8.53
CA TYR A 149 18.30 -14.37 9.37
C TYR A 149 18.41 -12.83 9.39
N TYR A 150 17.94 -12.14 8.36
CA TYR A 150 17.76 -10.68 8.40
C TYR A 150 16.81 -10.27 9.53
N LEU A 151 15.69 -10.98 9.69
CA LEU A 151 14.70 -10.70 10.74
C LEU A 151 15.19 -11.21 12.10
N LYS A 152 15.54 -12.49 12.20
CA LYS A 152 15.84 -13.15 13.47
C LYS A 152 17.24 -12.82 14.02
N GLY A 153 18.19 -12.50 13.14
CA GLY A 153 19.61 -12.34 13.47
C GLY A 153 20.36 -13.67 13.39
N GLY A 154 21.70 -13.58 13.38
CA GLY A 154 22.60 -14.72 13.28
C GLY A 154 23.28 -14.84 11.91
N GLN A 155 24.03 -15.93 11.75
CA GLN A 155 24.70 -16.25 10.48
C GLN A 155 23.73 -16.97 9.55
N VAL A 156 23.62 -16.51 8.31
CA VAL A 156 22.79 -17.17 7.30
C VAL A 156 23.28 -18.61 7.10
N ASP A 157 22.40 -19.58 7.34
CA ASP A 157 22.60 -21.00 7.05
C ASP A 157 21.69 -21.40 5.88
N TYR A 158 22.30 -21.70 4.73
CA TYR A 158 21.58 -22.16 3.54
C TYR A 158 21.21 -23.65 3.60
N GLY A 159 21.72 -24.38 4.61
CA GLY A 159 21.52 -25.81 4.79
C GLY A 159 22.59 -26.64 4.10
N GLU A 160 23.15 -27.60 4.83
CA GLU A 160 24.28 -28.42 4.39
C GLU A 160 24.01 -29.19 3.08
N GLU A 161 22.83 -29.81 2.95
CA GLU A 161 22.46 -30.59 1.76
C GLU A 161 22.30 -29.70 0.52
N HIS A 162 21.60 -28.57 0.65
CA HIS A 162 21.41 -27.59 -0.43
C HIS A 162 22.77 -27.04 -0.88
N SER A 163 23.61 -26.61 0.05
CA SER A 163 24.91 -26.02 -0.28
C SER A 163 25.88 -27.01 -0.93
N LYS A 164 25.83 -28.30 -0.54
CA LYS A 164 26.59 -29.35 -1.24
C LYS A 164 26.05 -29.61 -2.65
N ALA A 165 24.73 -29.64 -2.82
CA ALA A 165 24.09 -29.86 -4.12
C ALA A 165 24.34 -28.70 -5.10
N CYS A 166 24.31 -27.46 -4.60
CA CYS A 166 24.49 -26.25 -5.40
C CYS A 166 25.95 -25.77 -5.47
N GLY A 167 26.86 -26.38 -4.71
CA GLY A 167 28.31 -26.11 -4.79
C GLY A 167 28.73 -24.76 -4.19
N HIS A 168 28.10 -24.33 -3.11
CA HIS A 168 28.42 -23.08 -2.41
C HIS A 168 28.64 -23.27 -0.91
N SER A 169 29.06 -22.21 -0.21
CA SER A 169 29.21 -22.22 1.24
C SER A 169 27.86 -22.40 1.93
N GLN A 170 27.80 -23.30 2.93
CA GLN A 170 26.64 -23.41 3.81
C GLN A 170 26.33 -22.11 4.54
N PHE A 171 27.38 -21.38 4.94
CA PHE A 171 27.22 -20.18 5.73
C PHE A 171 27.46 -18.93 4.88
N GLY A 172 26.56 -17.96 5.03
CA GLY A 172 26.58 -16.67 4.37
C GLY A 172 26.94 -15.52 5.32
N ARG A 173 26.32 -14.36 5.06
CA ARG A 173 26.48 -13.14 5.85
C ARG A 173 26.06 -13.33 7.30
N ILE A 174 26.67 -12.55 8.19
CA ILE A 174 26.35 -12.52 9.61
C ILE A 174 25.54 -11.26 9.90
N TYR A 175 24.37 -11.45 10.48
CA TYR A 175 23.58 -10.40 11.10
C TYR A 175 23.83 -10.42 12.59
N GLU A 176 24.75 -9.58 13.06
CA GLU A 176 25.09 -9.44 14.50
C GLU A 176 23.82 -9.25 15.35
N GLN A 177 22.86 -8.47 14.82
CA GLN A 177 21.54 -8.29 15.39
C GLN A 177 20.48 -8.41 14.30
N GLY A 178 19.44 -9.20 14.57
CA GLY A 178 18.26 -9.27 13.71
C GLY A 178 17.45 -7.99 13.75
N HIS A 179 16.78 -7.65 12.65
CA HIS A 179 15.91 -6.48 12.57
C HIS A 179 14.58 -6.66 13.33
N TYR A 180 14.22 -7.91 13.67
CA TYR A 180 13.10 -8.26 14.54
C TYR A 180 13.38 -9.57 15.32
N PRO A 181 14.31 -9.59 16.30
CA PRO A 181 14.78 -10.83 16.92
C PRO A 181 13.72 -11.58 17.74
N ILE A 182 12.69 -10.87 18.22
CA ILE A 182 11.59 -11.46 18.99
C ILE A 182 10.58 -12.22 18.11
N TRP A 183 10.69 -12.11 16.77
CA TRP A 183 9.76 -12.70 15.80
C TRP A 183 9.40 -14.14 16.14
N ASP A 184 8.11 -14.38 16.40
CA ASP A 184 7.52 -15.69 16.65
C ASP A 184 6.01 -15.70 16.33
N GLU A 185 5.26 -16.67 16.85
CA GLU A 185 3.81 -16.80 16.61
C GLU A 185 2.99 -15.74 17.35
N ASP A 186 3.45 -15.31 18.54
CA ASP A 186 2.81 -14.24 19.32
C ASP A 186 3.24 -12.85 18.80
N HIS A 187 4.36 -12.80 18.08
CA HIS A 187 4.92 -11.60 17.45
C HIS A 187 5.05 -11.77 15.93
N PRO A 188 3.93 -11.95 15.18
CA PRO A 188 3.99 -12.27 13.76
C PRO A 188 4.36 -11.06 12.90
N ILE A 189 4.52 -11.23 11.59
CA ILE A 189 4.82 -10.13 10.65
C ILE A 189 3.81 -10.05 9.50
N HIS A 190 3.69 -8.88 8.89
CA HIS A 190 3.05 -8.71 7.59
C HIS A 190 4.10 -8.67 6.49
N CYS A 191 3.94 -9.47 5.43
CA CYS A 191 4.88 -9.50 4.32
C CYS A 191 4.26 -8.91 3.05
N VAL A 192 4.96 -8.00 2.38
CA VAL A 192 4.55 -7.45 1.07
C VAL A 192 5.63 -7.74 0.04
N GLY A 193 5.35 -8.62 -0.90
CA GLY A 193 6.30 -9.06 -1.92
C GLY A 193 6.02 -8.46 -3.29
N HIS A 194 7.01 -7.81 -3.88
CA HIS A 194 6.95 -7.40 -5.29
C HIS A 194 7.62 -8.45 -6.19
N SER A 195 7.00 -8.80 -7.32
CA SER A 195 7.59 -9.71 -8.31
C SER A 195 8.00 -11.05 -7.69
N ALA A 196 9.26 -11.49 -7.86
CA ALA A 196 9.79 -12.70 -7.22
C ALA A 196 9.77 -12.66 -5.69
N GLY A 197 9.74 -11.47 -5.07
CA GLY A 197 9.69 -11.32 -3.61
C GLY A 197 8.45 -11.95 -2.98
N ALA A 198 7.34 -12.01 -3.72
CA ALA A 198 6.13 -12.70 -3.28
C ALA A 198 6.35 -14.22 -3.12
N GLN A 199 7.14 -14.83 -4.01
CA GLN A 199 7.51 -16.23 -3.90
C GLN A 199 8.53 -16.48 -2.79
N VAL A 200 9.47 -15.56 -2.56
CA VAL A 200 10.41 -15.63 -1.42
C VAL A 200 9.65 -15.72 -0.11
N ILE A 201 8.62 -14.88 0.08
CA ILE A 201 7.77 -14.89 1.27
C ILE A 201 7.06 -16.23 1.44
N ARG A 202 6.51 -16.80 0.36
CA ARG A 202 5.83 -18.10 0.40
C ARG A 202 6.77 -19.25 0.75
N VAL A 203 7.97 -19.26 0.16
CA VAL A 203 9.01 -20.25 0.48
C VAL A 203 9.45 -20.11 1.93
N LEU A 204 9.67 -18.89 2.42
CA LEU A 204 9.95 -18.64 3.83
C LEU A 204 8.82 -19.17 4.72
N GLN A 205 7.56 -18.88 4.40
CA GLN A 205 6.42 -19.35 5.18
C GLN A 205 6.37 -20.87 5.26
N GLN A 206 6.60 -21.57 4.14
CA GLN A 206 6.65 -23.03 4.13
C GLN A 206 7.84 -23.56 4.94
N MET A 207 9.02 -22.94 4.83
CA MET A 207 10.19 -23.31 5.65
C MET A 207 9.94 -23.17 7.16
N LEU A 208 9.16 -22.16 7.57
CA LEU A 208 8.75 -21.99 8.97
C LEU A 208 7.83 -23.14 9.42
N ALA A 209 6.85 -23.51 8.59
CA ALA A 209 5.96 -24.64 8.84
C ALA A 209 6.72 -25.98 8.93
N ASP A 210 7.71 -26.14 8.04
CA ASP A 210 8.54 -27.34 7.94
C ASP A 210 9.68 -27.38 8.99
N LYS A 211 9.84 -26.32 9.79
CA LYS A 211 10.90 -26.18 10.80
C LYS A 211 12.31 -26.32 10.23
N ALA A 212 12.51 -25.72 9.06
CA ALA A 212 13.72 -25.90 8.28
C ALA A 212 14.97 -25.16 8.84
N PHE A 213 14.84 -24.37 9.90
CA PHE A 213 15.90 -23.53 10.46
C PHE A 213 16.51 -24.14 11.72
N ARG A 214 17.76 -24.61 11.60
CA ARG A 214 18.48 -25.28 12.69
C ARG A 214 18.59 -24.36 13.91
N GLY A 215 18.19 -24.87 15.08
CA GLY A 215 18.19 -24.11 16.33
C GLY A 215 16.91 -23.30 16.58
N TYR A 216 15.94 -23.36 15.66
CA TYR A 216 14.63 -22.71 15.77
C TYR A 216 13.50 -23.73 15.53
N GLU A 217 13.46 -24.79 16.35
CA GLU A 217 12.51 -25.92 16.19
C GLU A 217 11.04 -25.58 16.49
N ASN A 218 10.78 -24.37 16.99
CA ASN A 218 9.47 -23.84 17.34
C ASN A 218 8.88 -22.92 16.26
N THR A 219 9.48 -22.84 15.06
CA THR A 219 8.88 -22.07 13.97
C THR A 219 7.53 -22.64 13.55
N SER A 220 6.67 -21.75 13.07
CA SER A 220 5.31 -22.04 12.60
C SER A 220 4.97 -21.10 11.44
N GLU A 221 4.10 -21.52 10.53
CA GLU A 221 3.55 -20.67 9.47
C GLU A 221 2.86 -19.40 10.01
N ASN A 222 2.38 -19.46 11.26
CA ASN A 222 1.63 -18.40 11.94
C ASN A 222 2.52 -17.23 12.35
N TRP A 223 3.85 -17.38 12.24
CA TRP A 223 4.79 -16.27 12.34
C TRP A 223 4.58 -15.22 11.24
N ILE A 224 3.79 -15.53 10.21
CA ILE A 224 3.36 -14.60 9.16
C ILE A 224 1.83 -14.43 9.20
N LEU A 225 1.38 -13.23 9.57
CA LEU A 225 -0.03 -12.89 9.71
C LEU A 225 -0.70 -12.64 8.35
N SER A 226 0.02 -12.00 7.42
CA SER A 226 -0.48 -11.78 6.06
C SER A 226 0.61 -11.75 5.00
N VAL A 227 0.26 -12.17 3.79
CA VAL A 227 1.08 -12.06 2.58
C VAL A 227 0.34 -11.22 1.54
N THR A 228 0.89 -10.07 1.19
CA THR A 228 0.41 -9.24 0.09
C THR A 228 1.40 -9.32 -1.07
N SER A 229 0.89 -9.53 -2.28
CA SER A 229 1.68 -9.58 -3.49
C SER A 229 1.38 -8.42 -4.41
N LEU A 230 2.45 -7.79 -4.91
CA LEU A 230 2.41 -6.76 -5.94
C LEU A 230 3.07 -7.35 -7.18
N SER A 231 2.27 -7.67 -8.19
CA SER A 231 2.76 -8.31 -9.41
C SER A 231 3.58 -9.57 -9.13
N GLY A 232 3.10 -10.49 -8.28
CA GLY A 232 3.86 -11.67 -7.85
C GLY A 232 4.16 -12.68 -8.95
N ALA A 233 5.32 -13.32 -8.92
CA ALA A 233 5.70 -14.34 -9.90
C ALA A 233 5.27 -15.76 -9.48
N PHE A 234 3.98 -15.99 -9.18
CA PHE A 234 3.54 -17.26 -8.56
C PHE A 234 3.65 -18.48 -9.48
N ASN A 235 3.46 -18.31 -10.79
CA ASN A 235 3.43 -19.42 -11.74
C ASN A 235 4.56 -19.34 -12.78
N GLY A 236 5.54 -18.45 -12.57
CA GLY A 236 6.64 -18.20 -13.50
C GLY A 236 6.28 -17.20 -14.60
N THR A 237 7.16 -16.99 -15.57
CA THR A 237 6.97 -16.03 -16.66
C THR A 237 7.52 -16.54 -17.98
N THR A 238 6.81 -16.25 -19.07
CA THR A 238 7.30 -16.53 -20.42
C THR A 238 8.50 -15.66 -20.80
N ARG A 239 8.70 -14.53 -20.10
CA ARG A 239 9.86 -13.66 -20.26
C ARG A 239 11.18 -14.37 -19.99
N ALA A 240 11.21 -15.34 -19.07
CA ALA A 240 12.44 -16.07 -18.77
C ALA A 240 13.02 -16.75 -20.02
N TYR A 241 12.16 -17.33 -20.88
CA TYR A 241 12.60 -17.99 -22.13
C TYR A 241 12.97 -16.99 -23.23
N LEU A 242 12.28 -15.84 -23.27
CA LEU A 242 12.61 -14.73 -24.17
C LEU A 242 13.98 -14.13 -23.84
N ASP A 243 14.28 -13.98 -22.55
CA ASP A 243 15.56 -13.44 -22.09
C ASP A 243 16.71 -14.45 -22.29
N GLY A 244 16.44 -15.76 -22.28
CA GLY A 244 17.43 -16.75 -22.73
C GLY A 244 17.35 -18.13 -22.10
N MET A 245 16.37 -18.43 -21.25
CA MET A 245 16.21 -19.77 -20.66
C MET A 245 15.74 -20.80 -21.71
N GLN A 246 16.18 -22.04 -21.55
CA GLN A 246 15.78 -23.16 -22.37
C GLN A 246 14.39 -23.68 -21.95
N PRO A 247 13.44 -23.81 -22.87
CA PRO A 247 12.10 -24.33 -22.57
C PRO A 247 12.09 -25.83 -22.25
N GLU A 248 13.12 -26.59 -22.63
CA GLU A 248 13.22 -28.04 -22.45
C GLU A 248 13.32 -28.43 -20.96
N ASP A 249 14.19 -27.77 -20.20
CA ASP A 249 14.42 -28.06 -18.78
C ASP A 249 13.98 -26.92 -17.83
N GLY A 250 13.83 -25.70 -18.36
CA GLY A 250 13.56 -24.49 -17.58
C GLY A 250 14.69 -24.13 -16.61
N LYS A 251 15.92 -24.63 -16.83
CA LYS A 251 17.07 -24.45 -15.94
C LYS A 251 18.30 -23.96 -16.69
N SER A 252 18.54 -24.47 -17.89
CA SER A 252 19.71 -24.13 -18.67
C SER A 252 19.49 -22.86 -19.49
N MET A 253 20.57 -22.12 -19.77
CA MET A 253 20.54 -20.99 -20.69
C MET A 253 20.80 -21.44 -22.13
N LYS A 254 20.21 -20.74 -23.11
CA LYS A 254 20.53 -20.92 -24.53
C LYS A 254 22.01 -20.61 -24.76
N THR A 255 22.66 -21.40 -25.61
CA THR A 255 24.10 -21.28 -25.90
C THR A 255 24.48 -19.89 -26.42
N ILE A 256 23.59 -19.27 -27.22
CA ILE A 256 23.80 -17.93 -27.78
C ILE A 256 22.56 -17.08 -27.44
N CYS A 257 22.68 -16.22 -26.43
CA CYS A 257 21.64 -15.25 -26.07
C CYS A 257 22.23 -14.07 -25.27
N LEU A 258 21.49 -12.97 -25.17
CA LEU A 258 21.91 -11.78 -24.41
C LEU A 258 22.17 -12.09 -22.93
N LEU A 259 21.41 -13.03 -22.36
CA LEU A 259 21.59 -13.49 -20.98
C LEU A 259 22.97 -14.09 -20.71
N GLN A 260 23.64 -14.68 -21.71
CA GLN A 260 25.02 -15.15 -21.57
C GLN A 260 26.01 -14.00 -21.33
N LEU A 261 25.77 -12.83 -21.95
CA LEU A 261 26.59 -11.63 -21.72
C LEU A 261 26.35 -11.08 -20.31
N CYS A 262 25.09 -11.08 -19.85
CA CYS A 262 24.76 -10.71 -18.47
C CYS A 262 25.45 -11.65 -17.47
N ARG A 263 25.40 -12.97 -17.71
CA ARG A 263 26.11 -13.97 -16.91
C ARG A 263 27.61 -13.65 -16.82
N ILE A 264 28.28 -13.41 -17.94
CA ILE A 264 29.71 -13.07 -17.97
C ILE A 264 29.97 -11.79 -17.16
N GLY A 265 29.14 -10.76 -17.34
CA GLY A 265 29.25 -9.51 -16.61
C GLY A 265 29.13 -9.68 -15.10
N VAL A 266 28.15 -10.46 -14.64
CA VAL A 266 27.94 -10.76 -13.20
C VAL A 266 29.12 -11.56 -12.63
N ILE A 267 29.61 -12.57 -13.35
CA ILE A 267 30.77 -13.37 -12.93
C ILE A 267 32.00 -12.46 -12.77
N ILE A 268 32.28 -11.60 -13.75
CA ILE A 268 33.42 -10.67 -13.69
C ILE A 268 33.24 -9.67 -12.54
N TYR A 269 32.05 -9.12 -12.38
CA TYR A 269 31.73 -8.16 -11.33
C TYR A 269 32.00 -8.73 -9.93
N ASP A 270 31.48 -9.94 -9.63
CA ASP A 270 31.68 -10.56 -8.32
C ASP A 270 33.10 -11.05 -8.12
N TRP A 271 33.77 -11.49 -9.18
CA TRP A 271 35.18 -11.87 -9.13
C TRP A 271 36.08 -10.67 -8.82
N MET A 272 35.84 -9.51 -9.42
CA MET A 272 36.62 -8.29 -9.18
C MET A 272 36.54 -7.82 -7.72
N ASP A 273 35.41 -8.09 -7.04
CA ASP A 273 35.22 -7.85 -5.60
C ASP A 273 35.59 -6.42 -5.15
N ILE A 274 35.13 -5.43 -5.93
CA ILE A 274 35.40 -4.01 -5.66
C ILE A 274 34.45 -3.52 -4.55
N PRO A 275 34.97 -3.11 -3.36
CA PRO A 275 34.12 -2.84 -2.20
C PRO A 275 33.09 -1.72 -2.41
N PHE A 276 33.47 -0.62 -3.05
CA PHE A 276 32.55 0.51 -3.27
C PHE A 276 31.42 0.15 -4.26
N LEU A 277 31.71 -0.67 -5.28
CA LEU A 277 30.70 -1.13 -6.23
C LEU A 277 29.72 -2.07 -5.53
N LYS A 278 30.22 -3.04 -4.73
CA LYS A 278 29.38 -3.95 -3.96
C LYS A 278 28.55 -3.23 -2.89
N TYR A 279 29.10 -2.17 -2.30
CA TYR A 279 28.34 -1.29 -1.40
C TYR A 279 27.23 -0.54 -2.14
N TYR A 280 27.48 -0.08 -3.36
CA TYR A 280 26.48 0.60 -4.18
C TYR A 280 25.37 -0.35 -4.64
N TYR A 281 25.72 -1.56 -5.08
CA TYR A 281 24.76 -2.58 -5.52
C TYR A 281 25.38 -3.99 -5.48
N ASN A 282 24.79 -4.95 -4.77
CA ASN A 282 25.30 -6.32 -4.68
C ASN A 282 24.35 -7.32 -5.37
N PHE A 283 24.90 -8.26 -6.15
CA PHE A 283 24.12 -9.33 -6.78
C PHE A 283 23.77 -10.47 -5.81
N GLY A 284 24.51 -10.62 -4.71
CA GLY A 284 24.21 -11.52 -3.60
C GLY A 284 24.95 -12.86 -3.60
N PHE A 285 25.85 -13.13 -4.54
CA PHE A 285 26.55 -14.42 -4.65
C PHE A 285 27.78 -14.55 -3.73
N ASP A 286 27.88 -13.78 -2.65
CA ASP A 286 29.05 -13.81 -1.76
C ASP A 286 29.32 -15.22 -1.17
N HIS A 287 28.27 -16.01 -0.94
CA HIS A 287 28.36 -17.39 -0.44
C HIS A 287 28.92 -18.39 -1.46
N TYR A 288 28.99 -18.04 -2.75
CA TYR A 288 29.69 -18.82 -3.78
C TYR A 288 31.21 -18.59 -3.77
N ASN A 289 31.72 -17.66 -2.96
CA ASN A 289 33.16 -17.41 -2.79
C ASN A 289 33.92 -17.13 -4.11
N MET A 290 33.26 -16.49 -5.08
CA MET A 290 33.80 -16.24 -6.43
C MET A 290 34.86 -15.13 -6.50
N THR A 291 35.17 -14.45 -5.40
CA THR A 291 36.08 -13.31 -5.38
C THR A 291 37.50 -13.71 -5.80
N TRP A 292 38.23 -12.80 -6.45
CA TRP A 292 39.60 -13.08 -6.93
C TRP A 292 40.56 -13.54 -5.82
N ARG A 293 40.32 -13.11 -4.57
CA ARG A 293 41.09 -13.52 -3.38
C ARG A 293 40.87 -14.98 -3.01
N LYS A 294 39.68 -15.53 -3.26
CA LYS A 294 39.30 -16.90 -2.90
C LYS A 294 39.40 -17.86 -4.09
N ALA A 295 38.86 -17.47 -5.25
CA ALA A 295 38.78 -18.29 -6.45
C ALA A 295 40.00 -18.16 -7.38
N GLY A 296 40.74 -17.05 -7.32
CA GLY A 296 41.86 -16.78 -8.22
C GLY A 296 41.45 -16.67 -9.70
N VAL A 297 42.43 -16.56 -10.60
CA VAL A 297 42.18 -16.44 -12.05
C VAL A 297 41.63 -17.73 -12.65
N TRP A 298 42.09 -18.89 -12.18
CA TRP A 298 41.59 -20.19 -12.66
C TRP A 298 40.14 -20.44 -12.24
N GLY A 299 39.74 -20.04 -11.03
CA GLY A 299 38.34 -20.11 -10.62
C GLY A 299 37.41 -19.20 -11.44
N LEU A 300 37.90 -18.04 -11.92
CA LEU A 300 37.16 -17.23 -12.90
C LEU A 300 36.95 -17.99 -14.21
N VAL A 301 38.00 -18.65 -14.72
CA VAL A 301 37.91 -19.47 -15.94
C VAL A 301 36.90 -20.60 -15.73
N ASP A 302 36.92 -21.29 -14.59
CA ASP A 302 35.96 -22.34 -14.27
C ASP A 302 34.51 -21.83 -14.22
N CYS A 303 34.26 -20.65 -13.62
CA CYS A 303 32.94 -20.02 -13.62
C CYS A 303 32.48 -19.62 -15.03
N LEU A 304 33.39 -19.09 -15.85
CA LEU A 304 33.11 -18.70 -17.25
C LEU A 304 32.88 -19.90 -18.17
N LEU A 305 33.52 -21.04 -17.89
CA LEU A 305 33.27 -22.30 -18.59
C LEU A 305 31.98 -23.00 -18.11
N GLY A 306 31.43 -22.58 -16.96
CA GLY A 306 30.23 -23.18 -16.38
C GLY A 306 30.51 -24.45 -15.58
N ASN A 307 31.75 -24.63 -15.10
CA ASN A 307 32.13 -25.75 -14.24
C ASN A 307 31.79 -25.50 -12.75
N SER A 308 31.62 -24.23 -12.37
CA SER A 308 31.36 -23.80 -10.99
C SER A 308 30.56 -22.49 -10.95
N GLY A 309 30.03 -22.17 -9.76
CA GLY A 309 29.24 -20.96 -9.53
C GLY A 309 27.73 -21.14 -9.73
N PRO A 310 26.94 -20.09 -9.46
CA PRO A 310 25.47 -20.16 -9.38
C PRO A 310 24.80 -20.55 -10.70
N PHE A 311 25.42 -20.19 -11.82
CA PHE A 311 24.90 -20.51 -13.15
C PHE A 311 25.12 -21.99 -13.54
N ALA A 312 26.11 -22.66 -12.94
CA ALA A 312 26.41 -24.06 -13.19
C ALA A 312 25.48 -24.99 -12.39
N SER A 313 25.15 -24.60 -11.16
CA SER A 313 24.21 -25.31 -10.26
C SER A 313 22.74 -25.03 -10.57
N HIS A 314 22.45 -24.04 -11.43
CA HIS A 314 21.12 -23.50 -11.69
C HIS A 314 20.45 -22.87 -10.47
N ASP A 315 21.22 -22.55 -9.44
CA ASP A 315 20.74 -21.98 -8.18
C ASP A 315 20.87 -20.45 -8.20
N TRP A 316 19.99 -19.87 -9.00
CA TRP A 316 19.82 -18.43 -9.18
C TRP A 316 18.38 -18.14 -9.66
N ILE A 317 18.02 -16.87 -9.71
CA ILE A 317 16.60 -16.49 -9.78
C ILE A 317 15.85 -16.88 -11.06
N LEU A 318 16.49 -16.92 -12.24
CA LEU A 318 15.76 -17.15 -13.51
C LEU A 318 15.21 -18.58 -13.67
N PRO A 319 15.96 -19.66 -13.35
CA PRO A 319 15.41 -21.01 -13.28
C PRO A 319 14.11 -21.10 -12.47
N ASP A 320 14.04 -20.44 -11.32
CA ASP A 320 12.84 -20.41 -10.45
C ASP A 320 11.67 -19.65 -11.09
N LEU A 321 11.96 -18.66 -11.92
CA LEU A 321 10.97 -17.84 -12.64
C LEU A 321 10.50 -18.48 -13.95
N THR A 322 11.06 -19.61 -14.39
CA THR A 322 10.46 -20.40 -15.47
C THR A 322 9.15 -21.02 -15.00
N ILE A 323 8.26 -21.38 -15.94
CA ILE A 323 7.00 -22.06 -15.61
C ILE A 323 7.31 -23.40 -14.90
N GLN A 324 8.29 -24.16 -15.39
CA GLN A 324 8.71 -25.42 -14.77
C GLN A 324 9.32 -25.21 -13.38
N GLY A 325 10.13 -24.15 -13.19
CA GLY A 325 10.70 -23.81 -11.89
C GLY A 325 9.63 -23.47 -10.87
N SER A 326 8.71 -22.58 -11.24
CA SER A 326 7.61 -22.19 -10.36
C SER A 326 6.65 -23.34 -10.06
N LEU A 327 6.42 -24.27 -11.00
CA LEU A 327 5.67 -25.51 -10.76
C LEU A 327 6.35 -26.40 -9.70
N ARG A 328 7.67 -26.60 -9.82
CA ARG A 328 8.45 -27.39 -8.84
C ARG A 328 8.46 -26.74 -7.47
N LEU A 329 8.51 -25.41 -7.40
CA LEU A 329 8.37 -24.70 -6.14
C LEU A 329 6.96 -24.91 -5.58
N ASN A 330 5.93 -24.58 -6.35
CA ASN A 330 4.54 -24.64 -5.89
C ASN A 330 4.08 -26.05 -5.49
N SER A 331 4.67 -27.14 -6.01
CA SER A 331 4.31 -28.50 -5.59
C SER A 331 4.60 -28.79 -4.12
N HIS A 332 5.43 -27.98 -3.48
CA HIS A 332 5.79 -28.12 -2.07
C HIS A 332 5.25 -26.96 -1.20
N LEU A 333 4.63 -25.95 -1.80
CA LEU A 333 4.15 -24.76 -1.07
C LEU A 333 2.65 -24.85 -0.82
N ASN A 334 2.25 -24.60 0.42
CA ASN A 334 0.85 -24.56 0.81
C ASN A 334 0.31 -23.13 0.91
N THR A 335 -1.02 -23.00 1.00
CA THR A 335 -1.70 -21.81 1.50
C THR A 335 -2.24 -22.14 2.88
N PHE A 336 -1.84 -21.37 3.88
CA PHE A 336 -2.09 -21.69 5.28
C PHE A 336 -3.39 -21.08 5.79
N PRO A 337 -4.21 -21.83 6.56
CA PRO A 337 -5.57 -21.44 6.90
C PRO A 337 -5.67 -20.20 7.80
N SER A 338 -4.62 -19.88 8.55
CA SER A 338 -4.59 -18.76 9.52
C SER A 338 -3.97 -17.48 8.96
N THR A 339 -3.49 -17.49 7.71
CA THR A 339 -2.81 -16.34 7.09
C THR A 339 -3.71 -15.66 6.06
N TYR A 340 -3.70 -14.33 6.03
CA TYR A 340 -4.42 -13.56 5.01
C TYR A 340 -3.57 -13.39 3.73
N TYR A 341 -4.14 -13.65 2.55
CA TYR A 341 -3.43 -13.55 1.29
C TYR A 341 -4.08 -12.55 0.32
N PHE A 342 -3.29 -11.60 -0.18
CA PHE A 342 -3.73 -10.60 -1.15
C PHE A 342 -2.82 -10.60 -2.37
N SER A 343 -3.38 -10.35 -3.56
CA SER A 343 -2.60 -10.17 -4.77
C SER A 343 -3.12 -9.05 -5.66
N TYR A 344 -2.21 -8.17 -6.07
CA TYR A 344 -2.45 -7.13 -7.05
C TYR A 344 -1.73 -7.51 -8.34
N ALA A 345 -2.47 -8.14 -9.25
CA ALA A 345 -1.97 -8.53 -10.56
C ALA A 345 -2.00 -7.35 -11.53
N THR A 346 -0.94 -7.13 -12.30
CA THR A 346 -0.83 -6.02 -13.25
C THR A 346 -1.12 -6.45 -14.67
N LYS A 347 -1.68 -5.52 -15.47
CA LYS A 347 -1.98 -5.72 -16.88
C LYS A 347 -1.82 -4.45 -17.70
N ARG A 348 -1.06 -4.52 -18.81
CA ARG A 348 -0.90 -3.44 -19.82
C ARG A 348 -1.19 -3.89 -21.24
N THR A 349 -2.11 -4.82 -21.37
CA THR A 349 -2.50 -5.44 -22.63
C THR A 349 -4.00 -5.25 -22.84
N ARG A 350 -4.42 -5.18 -24.10
CA ARG A 350 -5.83 -5.07 -24.50
C ARG A 350 -6.12 -6.05 -25.63
N LYS A 351 -7.38 -6.46 -25.74
CA LYS A 351 -7.84 -7.28 -26.86
C LYS A 351 -8.21 -6.38 -28.04
N PHE A 352 -7.55 -6.56 -29.17
CA PHE A 352 -7.82 -5.85 -30.42
C PHE A 352 -7.95 -6.82 -31.59
N MET A 353 -9.09 -6.79 -32.30
CA MET A 353 -9.39 -7.69 -33.42
C MET A 353 -9.13 -9.19 -33.12
N GLY A 354 -9.41 -9.63 -31.88
CA GLY A 354 -9.22 -11.02 -31.46
C GLY A 354 -7.80 -11.39 -31.02
N ARG A 355 -6.82 -10.48 -31.12
CA ARG A 355 -5.44 -10.67 -30.63
C ARG A 355 -5.19 -9.83 -29.38
N ILE A 356 -4.31 -10.28 -28.51
CA ILE A 356 -3.82 -9.50 -27.36
C ILE A 356 -2.67 -8.61 -27.85
N VAL A 357 -2.74 -7.31 -27.55
CA VAL A 357 -1.76 -6.31 -27.97
C VAL A 357 -1.46 -5.35 -26.81
N PRO A 358 -0.34 -4.63 -26.82
CA PRO A 358 -0.08 -3.56 -25.85
C PRO A 358 -1.22 -2.53 -25.80
N SER A 359 -1.59 -2.08 -24.61
CA SER A 359 -2.76 -1.21 -24.42
C SER A 359 -2.52 0.26 -24.82
N ASN A 360 -1.34 0.82 -24.58
CA ASN A 360 -0.94 2.16 -25.01
C ASN A 360 0.59 2.32 -24.95
N VAL A 361 1.23 2.81 -26.02
CA VAL A 361 2.67 3.10 -26.10
C VAL A 361 3.13 4.07 -25.00
N PHE A 362 2.33 5.11 -24.71
CA PHE A 362 2.67 6.12 -23.70
C PHE A 362 2.38 5.66 -22.26
N GLY A 363 1.62 4.58 -22.09
CA GLY A 363 1.25 4.05 -20.78
C GLY A 363 2.20 2.98 -20.23
N ILE A 364 3.12 2.47 -21.06
CA ILE A 364 4.09 1.42 -20.72
C ILE A 364 5.48 2.04 -20.65
N HIS A 365 6.30 1.63 -19.68
CA HIS A 365 7.66 2.12 -19.58
C HIS A 365 8.42 1.77 -20.87
N PRO A 366 9.20 2.69 -21.48
CA PRO A 366 9.89 2.41 -22.73
C PRO A 366 10.72 1.11 -22.70
N LEU A 367 11.41 0.84 -21.58
CA LEU A 367 12.19 -0.40 -21.37
C LEU A 367 11.34 -1.68 -21.32
N LEU A 368 10.04 -1.59 -21.04
CA LEU A 368 9.14 -2.73 -20.94
C LEU A 368 8.31 -2.94 -22.20
N PHE A 369 8.15 -1.93 -23.07
CA PHE A 369 7.26 -2.00 -24.23
C PHE A 369 7.56 -3.17 -25.18
N VAL A 370 8.84 -3.37 -25.51
CA VAL A 370 9.27 -4.48 -26.39
C VAL A 370 8.93 -5.83 -25.75
N ARG A 371 9.19 -5.97 -24.45
CA ARG A 371 8.88 -7.20 -23.70
C ARG A 371 7.38 -7.44 -23.62
N VAL A 372 6.56 -6.40 -23.43
CA VAL A 372 5.09 -6.53 -23.50
C VAL A 372 4.67 -7.11 -24.84
N LEU A 373 5.21 -6.56 -25.94
CA LEU A 373 4.88 -7.00 -27.29
C LEU A 373 5.30 -8.46 -27.54
N GLN A 374 6.53 -8.84 -27.15
CA GLN A 374 7.01 -10.21 -27.33
C GLN A 374 6.20 -11.22 -26.52
N MET A 375 5.83 -10.88 -25.29
CA MET A 375 4.99 -11.75 -24.44
C MET A 375 3.57 -11.90 -24.98
N CYS A 376 2.99 -10.87 -25.62
CA CYS A 376 1.69 -10.98 -26.33
C CYS A 376 1.72 -12.00 -27.49
N GLN A 377 2.90 -12.27 -28.03
CA GLN A 377 3.11 -13.17 -29.17
C GLN A 377 3.76 -14.49 -28.75
N TRP A 378 3.89 -14.73 -27.45
CA TRP A 378 4.53 -15.93 -26.95
C TRP A 378 3.84 -17.18 -27.50
N ARG A 379 4.67 -18.09 -28.01
CA ARG A 379 4.30 -19.44 -28.43
C ARG A 379 5.30 -20.40 -27.82
N HIS A 380 4.80 -21.37 -27.06
CA HIS A 380 5.64 -22.45 -26.60
C HIS A 380 6.18 -23.23 -27.81
N PRO A 381 7.47 -23.60 -27.82
CA PRO A 381 8.03 -24.36 -28.94
C PRO A 381 7.26 -25.68 -29.16
N PRO A 382 6.91 -26.01 -30.42
CA PRO A 382 6.06 -27.16 -30.74
C PRO A 382 6.79 -28.51 -30.60
N ASP A 383 8.12 -28.49 -30.63
CA ASP A 383 9.03 -29.63 -30.50
C ASP A 383 9.37 -29.97 -29.04
N VAL A 384 8.97 -29.11 -28.09
CA VAL A 384 9.20 -29.29 -26.66
C VAL A 384 7.89 -29.65 -25.97
N PRO A 385 7.88 -30.66 -25.07
CA PRO A 385 6.69 -30.99 -24.29
C PRO A 385 6.16 -29.76 -23.54
N ALA A 386 4.83 -29.61 -23.52
CA ALA A 386 4.18 -28.55 -22.76
C ALA A 386 4.61 -28.59 -21.28
N PRO A 387 4.75 -27.44 -20.61
CA PRO A 387 5.28 -27.37 -19.24
C PRO A 387 4.37 -28.07 -18.22
N PHE A 388 3.07 -28.15 -18.51
CA PHE A 388 2.10 -28.92 -17.74
C PHE A 388 0.91 -29.33 -18.62
N LYS A 389 0.15 -30.32 -18.14
CA LYS A 389 -1.04 -30.83 -18.83
C LYS A 389 -2.11 -29.74 -18.95
N GLY A 390 -2.53 -29.44 -20.18
CA GLY A 390 -3.56 -28.43 -20.44
C GLY A 390 -3.02 -27.01 -20.62
N TYR A 391 -1.69 -26.83 -20.72
CA TYR A 391 -1.08 -25.55 -21.07
C TYR A 391 -1.64 -25.00 -22.40
N ARG A 392 -1.95 -23.71 -22.41
CA ARG A 392 -2.41 -22.96 -23.59
C ARG A 392 -1.69 -21.62 -23.66
N ASP A 393 -1.04 -21.33 -24.78
CA ASP A 393 -0.30 -20.07 -24.97
C ASP A 393 -1.19 -18.84 -24.72
N GLU A 394 -2.46 -18.92 -25.13
CA GLU A 394 -3.41 -17.81 -25.10
C GLU A 394 -3.62 -17.25 -23.69
N GLU A 395 -3.50 -18.10 -22.67
CA GLU A 395 -3.64 -17.72 -21.26
C GLU A 395 -2.45 -16.88 -20.76
N TRP A 396 -1.31 -16.97 -21.44
CA TRP A 396 -0.06 -16.32 -21.06
C TRP A 396 0.21 -15.04 -21.85
N TRP A 397 -0.70 -14.56 -22.69
CA TRP A 397 -0.45 -13.35 -23.48
C TRP A 397 -0.66 -12.04 -22.72
N ASP A 398 -1.65 -11.99 -21.82
CA ASP A 398 -1.85 -10.80 -20.98
C ASP A 398 -0.67 -10.66 -20.02
N ASN A 399 -0.03 -9.48 -20.00
CA ASN A 399 1.18 -9.24 -19.23
C ASN A 399 1.37 -7.75 -18.87
N ASP A 400 2.38 -7.48 -18.04
CA ASP A 400 2.80 -6.15 -17.59
C ASP A 400 4.22 -5.75 -18.07
N GLY A 401 4.82 -6.55 -18.95
CA GLY A 401 6.18 -6.37 -19.49
C GLY A 401 7.27 -7.15 -18.76
N ALA A 402 6.98 -7.75 -17.61
CA ALA A 402 7.90 -8.69 -16.97
C ALA A 402 7.25 -10.04 -16.66
N LEU A 403 5.99 -10.03 -16.21
CA LEU A 403 5.24 -11.22 -15.84
C LEU A 403 3.91 -11.29 -16.59
N ASN A 404 3.44 -12.52 -16.79
CA ASN A 404 2.12 -12.77 -17.38
C ASN A 404 1.04 -12.56 -16.30
N THR A 405 -0.06 -11.87 -16.61
CA THR A 405 -1.10 -11.50 -15.64
C THR A 405 -1.70 -12.74 -14.95
N ILE A 406 -1.86 -13.86 -15.67
CA ILE A 406 -2.28 -15.15 -15.09
C ILE A 406 -1.34 -15.64 -13.99
N SER A 407 -0.04 -15.34 -14.09
CA SER A 407 0.95 -15.77 -13.12
C SER A 407 0.84 -15.00 -11.81
N MET A 408 0.29 -13.79 -11.86
CA MET A 408 0.26 -12.88 -10.72
C MET A 408 -0.97 -13.03 -9.84
N THR A 409 -2.06 -13.63 -10.32
CA THR A 409 -3.31 -13.65 -9.56
C THR A 409 -3.17 -14.42 -8.24
N HIS A 410 -2.69 -15.65 -8.32
CA HIS A 410 -2.52 -16.57 -7.19
C HIS A 410 -1.71 -17.79 -7.65
N PRO A 411 -1.23 -18.65 -6.74
CA PRO A 411 -0.62 -19.93 -7.11
C PRO A 411 -1.68 -20.83 -7.74
N ARG A 412 -1.55 -21.07 -9.05
CA ARG A 412 -2.56 -21.76 -9.86
C ARG A 412 -2.13 -23.15 -10.28
N PHE A 413 -0.83 -23.36 -10.41
CA PHE A 413 -0.26 -24.62 -10.86
C PHE A 413 0.84 -25.10 -9.90
N PRO A 414 1.03 -26.42 -9.73
CA PRO A 414 0.33 -27.51 -10.44
C PRO A 414 -1.10 -27.77 -9.93
N VAL A 415 -1.40 -27.36 -8.71
CA VAL A 415 -2.73 -27.39 -8.11
C VAL A 415 -3.15 -25.96 -7.81
N GLU A 416 -4.40 -25.61 -8.10
CA GLU A 416 -4.91 -24.27 -7.88
C GLU A 416 -5.22 -24.04 -6.40
N HIS A 417 -4.63 -23.01 -5.82
CA HIS A 417 -4.87 -22.64 -4.43
C HIS A 417 -6.22 -21.91 -4.29
N PRO A 418 -6.88 -21.99 -3.12
CA PRO A 418 -8.12 -21.27 -2.86
C PRO A 418 -7.95 -19.77 -3.16
N SER A 419 -8.82 -19.23 -4.02
CA SER A 419 -8.75 -17.85 -4.44
C SER A 419 -10.12 -17.23 -4.70
N ARG A 420 -10.17 -15.91 -4.62
CA ARG A 420 -11.35 -15.10 -4.89
C ARG A 420 -10.95 -13.85 -5.67
N PHE A 421 -11.58 -13.64 -6.82
CA PHE A 421 -11.44 -12.41 -7.58
C PHE A 421 -12.21 -11.28 -6.90
N VAL A 422 -11.59 -10.11 -6.79
CA VAL A 422 -12.14 -8.94 -6.10
C VAL A 422 -12.28 -7.79 -7.08
N VAL A 423 -13.52 -7.36 -7.31
CA VAL A 423 -13.81 -6.18 -8.15
C VAL A 423 -13.92 -4.92 -7.29
N GLN A 424 -14.59 -5.03 -6.14
CA GLN A 424 -14.72 -3.98 -5.13
C GLN A 424 -14.27 -4.51 -3.78
N ASP A 425 -13.54 -3.71 -3.01
CA ASP A 425 -12.94 -4.17 -1.75
C ASP A 425 -14.01 -4.49 -0.67
N SER A 426 -15.25 -4.00 -0.86
CA SER A 426 -16.46 -4.35 -0.09
C SER A 426 -16.90 -5.81 -0.25
N GLU A 427 -16.54 -6.49 -1.35
CA GLU A 427 -16.86 -7.91 -1.57
C GLU A 427 -16.07 -8.83 -0.62
N CYS A 428 -14.98 -8.33 -0.05
CA CYS A 428 -14.05 -9.09 0.78
C CYS A 428 -14.46 -9.20 2.24
N GLN A 429 -15.61 -8.67 2.66
CA GLN A 429 -15.98 -8.55 4.07
C GLN A 429 -17.08 -9.55 4.48
N PRO A 430 -16.89 -10.35 5.53
CA PRO A 430 -15.68 -10.46 6.36
C PRO A 430 -14.52 -11.15 5.62
N LEU A 431 -13.29 -10.67 5.84
CA LEU A 431 -12.08 -11.27 5.28
C LEU A 431 -11.84 -12.65 5.90
N GLN A 432 -11.80 -13.68 5.06
CA GLN A 432 -11.46 -15.05 5.49
C GLN A 432 -9.97 -15.33 5.24
N PRO A 433 -9.20 -15.80 6.25
CA PRO A 433 -7.83 -16.25 6.03
C PRO A 433 -7.79 -17.58 5.24
N GLY A 434 -6.63 -17.96 4.72
CA GLY A 434 -6.44 -19.17 3.92
C GLY A 434 -6.91 -19.12 2.47
N ILE A 435 -7.28 -17.94 1.97
CA ILE A 435 -7.74 -17.73 0.58
C ILE A 435 -7.02 -16.51 -0.02
N TRP A 436 -6.62 -16.62 -1.28
CA TRP A 436 -6.03 -15.51 -2.05
C TRP A 436 -7.09 -14.56 -2.60
N TYR A 437 -7.15 -13.33 -2.09
CA TYR A 437 -7.94 -12.25 -2.66
C TYR A 437 -7.13 -11.53 -3.73
N TYR A 438 -7.53 -11.63 -5.00
CA TYR A 438 -6.76 -11.01 -6.08
C TYR A 438 -7.55 -9.96 -6.88
N LYS A 439 -6.85 -8.91 -7.28
CA LYS A 439 -7.36 -7.78 -8.06
C LYS A 439 -6.44 -7.53 -9.25
N VAL A 440 -7.04 -7.29 -10.42
CA VAL A 440 -6.27 -6.92 -11.62
C VAL A 440 -6.25 -5.40 -11.75
N VAL A 441 -5.05 -4.83 -11.79
CA VAL A 441 -4.77 -3.40 -11.83
C VAL A 441 -4.15 -3.05 -13.18
N GLU A 442 -4.60 -1.97 -13.81
CA GLU A 442 -3.98 -1.48 -15.04
C GLU A 442 -2.64 -0.78 -14.74
N GLY A 443 -1.53 -1.49 -14.97
CA GLY A 443 -0.18 -1.08 -14.60
C GLY A 443 0.87 -1.91 -15.30
N ASP A 444 2.03 -1.32 -15.62
CA ASP A 444 3.20 -2.13 -16.01
C ASP A 444 3.92 -2.64 -14.76
N HIS A 445 4.94 -3.48 -14.95
CA HIS A 445 5.60 -4.15 -13.83
C HIS A 445 6.24 -3.20 -12.81
N ILE A 446 6.55 -1.97 -13.22
CA ILE A 446 7.15 -0.97 -12.32
C ILE A 446 6.11 0.00 -11.76
N LEU A 447 4.80 -0.24 -11.93
CA LEU A 447 3.77 0.65 -11.38
C LEU A 447 3.90 0.79 -9.86
N PHE A 448 4.23 -0.31 -9.17
CA PHE A 448 4.33 -0.37 -7.72
C PHE A 448 5.71 0.04 -7.17
N ILE A 449 6.68 0.40 -8.04
CA ILE A 449 8.07 0.63 -7.64
C ILE A 449 8.74 1.76 -8.44
N VAL A 450 9.84 2.34 -7.94
CA VAL A 450 10.77 3.24 -8.65
C VAL A 450 10.23 4.58 -9.20
N ASN A 451 8.93 4.78 -9.45
CA ASN A 451 8.41 6.06 -9.99
C ASN A 451 7.02 6.44 -9.46
N ARG A 452 7.00 7.02 -8.25
CA ARG A 452 5.79 7.55 -7.59
C ARG A 452 5.07 8.60 -8.44
N GLU A 453 5.80 9.45 -9.18
CA GLU A 453 5.21 10.50 -10.02
C GLU A 453 4.41 9.95 -11.20
N ARG A 454 4.89 8.85 -11.80
CA ARG A 454 4.21 8.18 -12.92
C ARG A 454 3.00 7.36 -12.48
N ALA A 455 3.05 6.78 -11.29
CA ALA A 455 1.94 6.00 -10.72
C ALA A 455 0.89 6.88 -10.00
N GLY A 456 1.30 8.07 -9.55
CA GLY A 456 0.43 9.11 -9.00
C GLY A 456 -0.41 8.64 -7.80
N VAL A 457 -1.63 9.15 -7.71
CA VAL A 457 -2.59 8.87 -6.62
C VAL A 457 -2.88 7.37 -6.45
N GLN A 458 -2.79 6.58 -7.52
CA GLN A 458 -3.10 5.14 -7.47
C GLN A 458 -2.05 4.34 -6.67
N PHE A 459 -0.77 4.72 -6.75
CA PHE A 459 0.27 4.15 -5.91
C PHE A 459 0.02 4.48 -4.44
N ASP A 460 -0.35 5.74 -4.17
CA ASP A 460 -0.57 6.18 -2.80
C ASP A 460 -1.76 5.49 -2.15
N LEU A 461 -2.88 5.36 -2.86
CA LEU A 461 -4.07 4.66 -2.40
C LEU A 461 -3.84 3.17 -2.13
N ILE A 462 -3.01 2.49 -2.94
CA ILE A 462 -2.77 1.05 -2.77
C ILE A 462 -1.91 0.78 -1.53
N TYR A 463 -0.79 1.49 -1.36
CA TYR A 463 0.04 1.31 -0.17
C TYR A 463 -0.64 1.80 1.11
N ASP A 464 -1.35 2.93 1.06
CA ASP A 464 -2.11 3.41 2.21
C ASP A 464 -3.23 2.41 2.57
N SER A 465 -3.90 1.79 1.59
CA SER A 465 -4.88 0.72 1.85
C SER A 465 -4.25 -0.54 2.42
N ILE A 466 -3.04 -0.92 1.98
CA ILE A 466 -2.31 -2.05 2.57
C ILE A 466 -1.98 -1.74 4.03
N PHE A 467 -1.50 -0.54 4.35
CA PHE A 467 -1.02 -0.19 5.70
C PHE A 467 -2.16 0.15 6.67
N GLU A 468 -3.22 0.80 6.21
CA GLU A 468 -4.42 1.09 7.01
C GLU A 468 -5.20 -0.19 7.36
N ARG A 469 -5.22 -1.19 6.46
CA ARG A 469 -5.71 -2.54 6.83
C ARG A 469 -4.90 -3.16 7.97
N CYS A 470 -3.68 -2.69 8.20
CA CYS A 470 -2.85 -3.09 9.34
C CYS A 470 -3.06 -2.22 10.59
N ARG A 471 -3.71 -1.03 10.55
CA ARG A 471 -3.68 -0.02 11.65
C ARG A 471 -5.00 0.83 11.76
N LYS A 472 -5.82 0.69 12.82
CA LYS A 472 -7.07 1.51 13.08
C LYS A 472 -7.17 2.04 14.52
N HIS A 473 -7.32 3.38 14.74
CA HIS A 473 -6.99 4.00 16.05
C HIS A 473 -8.00 4.95 16.76
N ALA A 474 -8.56 6.00 16.14
CA ALA A 474 -9.39 6.99 16.87
C ALA A 474 -10.70 6.43 17.47
N ALA A 475 -11.23 5.35 16.90
CA ALA A 475 -12.41 4.67 17.43
C ALA A 475 -12.16 3.91 18.74
N ARG A 476 -10.89 3.70 19.12
CA ARG A 476 -10.52 2.97 20.35
C ARG A 476 -10.92 3.75 21.60
N GLU A 477 -10.70 5.06 21.61
CA GLU A 477 -11.14 5.94 22.70
C GLU A 477 -12.64 5.86 22.97
N LEU A 478 -13.46 5.92 21.92
CA LEU A 478 -14.92 5.84 22.05
C LEU A 478 -15.37 4.48 22.60
N PHE A 479 -14.72 3.40 22.20
CA PHE A 479 -15.01 2.07 22.74
C PHE A 479 -14.76 1.98 24.25
N TYR A 480 -13.56 2.37 24.70
CA TYR A 480 -13.20 2.31 26.13
C TYR A 480 -13.94 3.36 26.98
N TYR A 481 -14.35 4.49 26.40
CA TYR A 481 -15.27 5.43 27.06
C TYR A 481 -16.60 4.75 27.42
N LEU A 482 -17.14 3.92 26.52
CA LEU A 482 -18.40 3.22 26.73
C LEU A 482 -18.24 1.96 27.60
N LYS A 483 -17.28 1.09 27.28
CA LYS A 483 -17.02 -0.16 28.01
C LYS A 483 -16.32 0.04 29.36
N GLY A 484 -15.49 1.05 29.48
CA GLY A 484 -14.53 1.18 30.60
C GLY A 484 -13.23 0.45 30.30
N GLY A 485 -12.20 0.76 31.08
CA GLY A 485 -10.85 0.23 30.93
C GLY A 485 -9.84 1.28 30.49
N GLN A 486 -8.60 0.85 30.35
CA GLN A 486 -7.53 1.67 29.80
C GLN A 486 -7.61 1.66 28.29
N VAL A 487 -7.59 2.84 27.67
CA VAL A 487 -7.56 2.95 26.21
C VAL A 487 -6.27 2.32 25.73
N ASP A 488 -6.40 1.23 24.99
CA ASP A 488 -5.31 0.63 24.26
C ASP A 488 -5.43 1.10 22.81
N TYR A 489 -4.61 2.09 22.43
CA TYR A 489 -4.51 2.52 21.04
C TYR A 489 -3.92 1.43 20.14
N GLY A 490 -3.43 0.33 20.69
CA GLY A 490 -2.60 -0.65 20.02
C GLY A 490 -1.19 -0.13 20.01
N GLU A 491 -0.26 -0.92 20.54
CA GLU A 491 1.15 -0.53 20.60
C GLU A 491 1.66 -0.11 19.22
N GLU A 492 1.17 -0.82 18.19
CA GLU A 492 0.71 -0.32 16.90
C GLU A 492 1.32 0.94 16.29
N HIS A 493 0.39 1.62 15.68
CA HIS A 493 0.23 3.05 15.77
C HIS A 493 0.87 3.83 16.90
N SER A 494 0.88 3.37 18.15
CA SER A 494 1.47 4.20 19.19
C SER A 494 2.95 4.41 18.98
N LYS A 495 3.71 3.35 18.68
CA LYS A 495 5.06 3.56 18.14
C LYS A 495 4.95 4.30 16.83
N ALA A 496 4.05 3.86 15.94
CA ALA A 496 3.93 4.36 14.57
C ALA A 496 3.53 5.83 14.37
N CYS A 497 3.21 6.52 15.44
CA CYS A 497 2.87 7.91 15.44
C CYS A 497 3.68 8.65 16.52
N GLY A 498 4.58 7.97 17.24
CA GLY A 498 5.44 8.55 18.25
C GLY A 498 4.71 8.93 19.54
N HIS A 499 3.77 8.10 20.00
CA HIS A 499 3.00 8.30 21.22
C HIS A 499 2.83 7.03 22.09
N SER A 500 2.24 7.17 23.27
CA SER A 500 2.01 6.04 24.19
C SER A 500 0.94 5.07 23.68
N GLN A 501 1.16 3.76 23.87
CA GLN A 501 0.17 2.69 23.64
C GLN A 501 -1.11 2.93 24.42
N PHE A 502 -0.92 3.19 25.71
CA PHE A 502 -2.02 3.34 26.61
C PHE A 502 -2.36 4.80 26.78
N GLY A 503 -3.63 5.10 26.52
CA GLY A 503 -4.23 6.40 26.70
C GLY A 503 -4.90 6.54 28.05
N ARG A 504 -6.03 7.26 28.03
CA ARG A 504 -6.82 7.55 29.23
C ARG A 504 -7.37 6.27 29.85
N ILE A 505 -7.47 6.27 31.18
CA ILE A 505 -8.16 5.22 31.92
C ILE A 505 -9.58 5.68 32.21
N TYR A 506 -10.56 4.88 31.81
CA TYR A 506 -11.95 5.03 32.18
C TYR A 506 -12.27 4.00 33.28
N GLU A 507 -12.17 4.42 34.55
CA GLU A 507 -12.40 3.54 35.71
C GLU A 507 -13.76 2.83 35.67
N GLN A 508 -14.77 3.52 35.13
CA GLN A 508 -16.09 2.97 34.86
C GLN A 508 -16.52 3.36 33.45
N GLY A 509 -16.95 2.37 32.66
CA GLY A 509 -17.57 2.63 31.37
C GLY A 509 -18.88 3.38 31.53
N HIS A 510 -19.16 4.33 30.65
CA HIS A 510 -20.41 5.10 30.69
C HIS A 510 -21.64 4.28 30.33
N TYR A 511 -21.45 3.18 29.58
CA TYR A 511 -22.51 2.24 29.26
C TYR A 511 -21.92 0.84 29.00
N PRO A 512 -21.44 0.13 30.04
CA PRO A 512 -20.60 -1.05 29.89
C PRO A 512 -21.35 -2.28 29.38
N ILE A 513 -22.69 -2.28 29.51
CA ILE A 513 -23.55 -3.40 29.14
C ILE A 513 -23.83 -3.51 27.64
N TRP A 514 -23.40 -2.55 26.81
CA TRP A 514 -23.70 -2.63 25.37
C TRP A 514 -23.03 -3.84 24.71
N ASP A 515 -23.82 -4.54 23.93
CA ASP A 515 -23.44 -5.69 23.13
C ASP A 515 -24.47 -5.88 22.02
N GLU A 516 -24.50 -7.04 21.36
CA GLU A 516 -25.49 -7.34 20.33
C GLU A 516 -26.92 -7.44 20.88
N ASP A 517 -27.09 -7.84 22.14
CA ASP A 517 -28.39 -7.90 22.83
C ASP A 517 -28.83 -6.52 23.36
N HIS A 518 -27.87 -5.63 23.59
CA HIS A 518 -28.04 -4.27 24.08
C HIS A 518 -27.41 -3.24 23.12
N PRO A 519 -27.87 -3.16 21.86
CA PRO A 519 -27.21 -2.32 20.86
C PRO A 519 -27.51 -0.84 21.09
N ILE A 520 -26.60 0.02 20.65
CA ILE A 520 -26.67 1.47 20.89
C ILE A 520 -27.01 2.27 19.63
N HIS A 521 -27.54 3.47 19.86
CA HIS A 521 -27.72 4.48 18.83
C HIS A 521 -26.60 5.52 18.97
N CYS A 522 -25.83 5.74 17.90
CA CYS A 522 -24.76 6.72 17.89
C CYS A 522 -25.17 7.96 17.11
N VAL A 523 -24.95 9.15 17.68
CA VAL A 523 -25.16 10.43 17.02
C VAL A 523 -23.82 11.17 16.95
N GLY A 524 -23.34 11.43 15.75
CA GLY A 524 -22.06 12.10 15.50
C GLY A 524 -22.25 13.44 14.80
N HIS A 525 -21.63 14.49 15.33
CA HIS A 525 -21.51 15.77 14.64
C HIS A 525 -20.17 15.87 13.92
N SER A 526 -20.16 16.40 12.68
CA SER A 526 -18.92 16.65 11.93
C SER A 526 -18.05 15.39 11.80
N ALA A 527 -16.76 15.47 12.16
CA ALA A 527 -15.85 14.33 12.17
C ALA A 527 -16.31 13.17 13.08
N GLY A 528 -17.08 13.44 14.14
CA GLY A 528 -17.58 12.40 15.04
C GLY A 528 -18.44 11.35 14.34
N ALA A 529 -19.12 11.72 13.24
CA ALA A 529 -19.86 10.77 12.43
C ALA A 529 -18.93 9.75 11.74
N GLN A 530 -17.73 10.15 11.34
CA GLN A 530 -16.73 9.24 10.79
C GLN A 530 -16.13 8.34 11.87
N VAL A 531 -15.83 8.89 13.05
CA VAL A 531 -15.35 8.09 14.20
C VAL A 531 -16.30 6.95 14.53
N ILE A 532 -17.62 7.18 14.53
CA ILE A 532 -18.63 6.15 14.76
C ILE A 532 -18.55 5.05 13.69
N ARG A 533 -18.37 5.42 12.41
CA ARG A 533 -18.25 4.44 11.33
C ARG A 533 -16.98 3.60 11.46
N VAL A 534 -15.86 4.24 11.83
CA VAL A 534 -14.60 3.53 12.12
C VAL A 534 -14.80 2.56 13.28
N LEU A 535 -15.46 2.99 14.36
CA LEU A 535 -15.81 2.12 15.48
C LEU A 535 -16.67 0.93 15.04
N GLN A 536 -17.70 1.19 14.24
CA GLN A 536 -18.57 0.13 13.73
C GLN A 536 -17.78 -0.91 12.93
N GLN A 537 -16.88 -0.45 12.06
CA GLN A 537 -16.01 -1.34 11.30
C GLN A 537 -15.05 -2.10 12.23
N MET A 538 -14.47 -1.45 13.24
CA MET A 538 -13.58 -2.11 14.21
C MET A 538 -14.29 -3.17 15.05
N LEU A 539 -15.58 -2.99 15.37
CA LEU A 539 -16.39 -4.00 16.02
C LEU A 539 -16.64 -5.21 15.10
N ALA A 540 -16.92 -4.96 13.82
CA ALA A 540 -17.06 -6.02 12.81
C ALA A 540 -15.76 -6.82 12.62
N ASP A 541 -14.62 -6.11 12.68
CA ASP A 541 -13.28 -6.67 12.51
C ASP A 541 -12.71 -7.28 13.81
N LYS A 542 -13.43 -7.20 14.93
CA LYS A 542 -13.00 -7.69 16.26
C LYS A 542 -11.68 -7.09 16.75
N ALA A 543 -11.50 -5.78 16.56
CA ALA A 543 -10.23 -5.10 16.81
C ALA A 543 -9.88 -4.84 18.29
N PHE A 544 -10.70 -5.28 19.24
CA PHE A 544 -10.58 -4.97 20.68
C PHE A 544 -10.16 -6.19 21.49
N ARG A 545 -8.90 -6.21 21.98
CA ARG A 545 -8.36 -7.29 22.81
C ARG A 545 -9.23 -7.53 24.04
N GLY A 546 -9.59 -8.78 24.28
CA GLY A 546 -10.47 -9.19 25.38
C GLY A 546 -11.97 -9.06 25.08
N TYR A 547 -12.36 -8.62 23.88
CA TYR A 547 -13.75 -8.47 23.43
C TYR A 547 -13.97 -9.14 22.06
N GLU A 548 -13.64 -10.43 21.96
CA GLU A 548 -13.69 -11.24 20.73
C GLU A 548 -15.13 -11.51 20.19
N ASN A 549 -16.14 -11.19 21.00
CA ASN A 549 -17.56 -11.31 20.66
C ASN A 549 -18.16 -10.01 20.08
N THR A 550 -17.32 -9.03 19.76
CA THR A 550 -17.76 -7.79 19.12
C THR A 550 -18.32 -8.05 17.71
N SER A 551 -19.28 -7.22 17.32
CA SER A 551 -20.01 -7.30 16.04
C SER A 551 -20.50 -5.90 15.65
N GLU A 552 -20.66 -5.64 14.35
CA GLU A 552 -21.27 -4.41 13.83
C GLU A 552 -22.67 -4.15 14.39
N ASN A 553 -23.38 -5.22 14.82
CA ASN A 553 -24.75 -5.18 15.32
C ASN A 553 -24.85 -4.54 16.71
N TRP A 554 -23.73 -4.33 17.39
CA TRP A 554 -23.68 -3.55 18.62
C TRP A 554 -24.10 -2.09 18.38
N ILE A 555 -24.08 -1.62 17.12
CA ILE A 555 -24.59 -0.31 16.71
C ILE A 555 -25.87 -0.49 15.88
N LEU A 556 -27.00 -0.13 16.50
CA LEU A 556 -28.33 -0.22 15.89
C LEU A 556 -28.56 0.90 14.88
N SER A 557 -28.07 2.11 15.14
CA SER A 557 -28.16 3.21 14.19
C SER A 557 -27.03 4.21 14.29
N VAL A 558 -26.67 4.81 13.15
CA VAL A 558 -25.75 5.94 13.05
C VAL A 558 -26.51 7.15 12.53
N THR A 559 -26.59 8.21 13.33
CA THR A 559 -27.14 9.51 12.93
C THR A 559 -26.02 10.53 12.81
N SER A 560 -25.93 11.17 11.67
CA SER A 560 -24.95 12.21 11.40
C SER A 560 -25.59 13.58 11.36
N LEU A 561 -24.99 14.52 12.10
CA LEU A 561 -25.29 15.94 12.07
C LEU A 561 -24.12 16.63 11.38
N SER A 562 -24.31 17.06 10.14
CA SER A 562 -23.24 17.70 9.36
C SER A 562 -21.98 16.82 9.24
N GLY A 563 -22.09 15.52 8.93
CA GLY A 563 -20.95 14.59 8.93
C GLY A 563 -19.89 14.87 7.87
N ALA A 564 -18.61 14.71 8.19
CA ALA A 564 -17.54 14.89 7.21
C ALA A 564 -17.26 13.62 6.39
N PHE A 565 -18.24 13.11 5.63
CA PHE A 565 -18.09 11.80 4.98
C PHE A 565 -17.13 11.79 3.80
N ASN A 566 -16.98 12.89 3.08
CA ASN A 566 -16.19 12.95 1.86
C ASN A 566 -15.05 13.98 1.93
N GLY A 567 -14.76 14.52 3.11
CA GLY A 567 -13.77 15.56 3.33
C GLY A 567 -14.33 16.96 3.10
N THR A 568 -13.47 17.98 3.16
CA THR A 568 -13.87 19.38 2.99
C THR A 568 -12.82 20.19 2.27
N THR A 569 -13.26 21.10 1.40
CA THR A 569 -12.37 22.05 0.74
C THR A 569 -11.78 23.06 1.73
N ARG A 570 -12.39 23.20 2.90
CA ARG A 570 -11.89 24.04 3.99
C ARG A 570 -10.50 23.62 4.47
N ALA A 571 -10.19 22.32 4.48
CA ALA A 571 -8.89 21.83 4.93
C ALA A 571 -7.74 22.47 4.12
N TYR A 572 -7.90 22.57 2.80
CA TYR A 572 -6.89 23.20 1.92
C TYR A 572 -6.86 24.73 2.03
N LEU A 573 -8.02 25.36 2.25
CA LEU A 573 -8.11 26.80 2.50
C LEU A 573 -7.41 27.19 3.81
N ASP A 574 -7.51 26.33 4.84
CA ASP A 574 -6.87 26.55 6.12
C ASP A 574 -5.36 26.30 6.06
N GLY A 575 -4.88 25.43 5.16
CA GLY A 575 -3.46 25.33 4.84
C GLY A 575 -2.94 23.95 4.45
N MET A 576 -3.79 22.94 4.29
CA MET A 576 -3.38 21.62 3.82
C MET A 576 -2.96 21.64 2.35
N GLN A 577 -1.99 20.81 2.01
CA GLN A 577 -1.48 20.64 0.64
C GLN A 577 -2.43 19.74 -0.17
N PRO A 578 -2.86 20.18 -1.37
CA PRO A 578 -3.76 19.41 -2.22
C PRO A 578 -3.06 18.22 -2.91
N GLU A 579 -1.73 18.17 -2.95
CA GLU A 579 -0.97 17.10 -3.59
C GLU A 579 -1.10 15.76 -2.85
N ASP A 580 -0.99 15.77 -1.51
CA ASP A 580 -1.04 14.57 -0.67
C ASP A 580 -2.25 14.55 0.29
N GLY A 581 -2.84 15.71 0.59
CA GLY A 581 -3.88 15.86 1.61
C GLY A 581 -3.40 15.54 3.03
N LYS A 582 -2.08 15.57 3.28
CA LYS A 582 -1.47 15.25 4.58
C LYS A 582 -0.54 16.37 5.04
N SER A 583 0.28 16.91 4.15
CA SER A 583 1.25 17.95 4.50
C SER A 583 0.61 19.33 4.64
N MET A 584 1.18 20.18 5.50
CA MET A 584 0.79 21.59 5.61
C MET A 584 1.67 22.46 4.71
N LYS A 585 1.09 23.52 4.13
CA LYS A 585 1.84 24.58 3.45
C LYS A 585 2.89 25.18 4.37
N THR A 586 4.04 25.54 3.83
CA THR A 586 5.16 26.12 4.60
C THR A 586 4.76 27.43 5.28
N ILE A 587 3.92 28.24 4.62
CA ILE A 587 3.42 29.52 5.16
C ILE A 587 1.89 29.52 5.04
N CYS A 588 1.20 29.28 6.15
CA CYS A 588 -0.25 29.37 6.25
C CYS A 588 -0.71 29.59 7.70
N LEU A 589 -1.98 29.96 7.89
CA LEU A 589 -2.58 30.15 9.22
C LEU A 589 -2.53 28.84 10.05
N LEU A 590 -2.67 27.69 9.39
CA LEU A 590 -2.63 26.39 10.05
C LEU A 590 -1.28 26.08 10.70
N GLN A 591 -0.16 26.59 10.17
CA GLN A 591 1.15 26.50 10.83
C GLN A 591 1.19 27.30 12.14
N LEU A 592 0.50 28.45 12.21
CA LEU A 592 0.38 29.21 13.45
C LEU A 592 -0.47 28.46 14.48
N CYS A 593 -1.57 27.84 14.03
CA CYS A 593 -2.38 26.98 14.89
C CYS A 593 -1.59 25.79 15.42
N ARG A 594 -0.81 25.12 14.55
CA ARG A 594 0.11 24.04 14.92
C ARG A 594 1.07 24.48 16.03
N ILE A 595 1.79 25.59 15.84
CA ILE A 595 2.71 26.14 16.84
C ILE A 595 1.97 26.43 18.15
N GLY A 596 0.79 27.05 18.07
CA GLY A 596 -0.04 27.36 19.23
C GLY A 596 -0.45 26.11 20.02
N VAL A 597 -0.88 25.04 19.33
CA VAL A 597 -1.26 23.76 19.97
C VAL A 597 -0.05 23.08 20.60
N ILE A 598 1.10 23.06 19.93
CA ILE A 598 2.34 22.50 20.48
C ILE A 598 2.74 23.22 21.77
N ILE A 599 2.74 24.56 21.76
CA ILE A 599 3.06 25.36 22.95
C ILE A 599 2.02 25.13 24.05
N TYR A 600 0.74 25.11 23.70
CA TYR A 600 -0.36 24.91 24.63
C TYR A 600 -0.24 23.59 25.39
N ASP A 601 -0.01 22.48 24.66
CA ASP A 601 0.12 21.16 25.29
C ASP A 601 1.43 21.04 26.08
N TRP A 602 2.52 21.61 25.56
CA TRP A 602 3.82 21.65 26.24
C TRP A 602 3.76 22.40 27.57
N MET A 603 3.06 23.54 27.65
CA MET A 603 2.92 24.29 28.90
C MET A 603 2.24 23.48 30.01
N ASP A 604 1.43 22.48 29.66
CA ASP A 604 0.78 21.53 30.58
C ASP A 604 0.09 22.23 31.78
N ILE A 605 -0.64 23.31 31.48
CA ILE A 605 -1.33 24.11 32.49
C ILE A 605 -2.68 23.44 32.81
N PRO A 606 -2.89 22.95 34.06
CA PRO A 606 -4.07 22.13 34.38
C PRO A 606 -5.41 22.83 34.15
N PHE A 607 -5.53 24.13 34.48
CA PHE A 607 -6.79 24.86 34.28
C PHE A 607 -7.11 25.08 32.80
N LEU A 608 -6.08 25.23 31.94
CA LEU A 608 -6.27 25.34 30.51
C LEU A 608 -6.69 23.98 29.94
N LYS A 609 -5.98 22.90 30.27
CA LYS A 609 -6.37 21.55 29.83
C LYS A 609 -7.76 21.14 30.32
N TYR A 610 -8.17 21.60 31.50
CA TYR A 610 -9.54 21.44 31.99
C TYR A 610 -10.56 22.24 31.16
N TYR A 611 -10.20 23.45 30.72
CA TYR A 611 -11.04 24.28 29.87
C TYR A 611 -11.17 23.73 28.44
N TYR A 612 -10.07 23.25 27.85
CA TYR A 612 -10.08 22.65 26.51
C TYR A 612 -8.91 21.67 26.33
N ASN A 613 -9.21 20.39 26.12
CA ASN A 613 -8.18 19.37 25.86
C ASN A 613 -8.17 19.03 24.37
N PHE A 614 -7.01 19.17 23.72
CA PHE A 614 -6.82 18.82 22.30
C PHE A 614 -6.71 17.31 22.05
N GLY A 615 -6.58 16.49 23.11
CA GLY A 615 -6.56 15.03 23.02
C GLY A 615 -5.19 14.43 22.73
N PHE A 616 -4.10 15.22 22.80
CA PHE A 616 -2.73 14.76 22.52
C PHE A 616 -1.97 14.27 23.76
N ASP A 617 -2.66 13.99 24.87
CA ASP A 617 -2.00 13.59 26.12
C ASP A 617 -1.12 12.33 25.95
N HIS A 618 -1.47 11.43 25.02
CA HIS A 618 -0.68 10.24 24.70
C HIS A 618 0.66 10.55 24.02
N TYR A 619 0.82 11.71 23.37
CA TYR A 619 2.08 12.14 22.75
C TYR A 619 3.13 12.63 23.75
N ASN A 620 2.80 12.73 25.04
CA ASN A 620 3.74 13.10 26.10
C ASN A 620 4.46 14.43 25.86
N MET A 621 3.82 15.39 25.19
CA MET A 621 4.42 16.66 24.79
C MET A 621 4.63 17.65 25.94
N THR A 622 4.20 17.32 27.17
CA THR A 622 4.27 18.21 28.32
C THR A 622 5.72 18.57 28.69
N TRP A 623 5.95 19.77 29.22
CA TRP A 623 7.29 20.23 29.61
C TRP A 623 7.97 19.30 30.62
N ARG A 624 7.18 18.58 31.43
CA ARG A 624 7.66 17.59 32.40
C ARG A 624 8.22 16.33 31.74
N LYS A 625 7.67 15.95 30.58
CA LYS A 625 8.05 14.73 29.85
C LYS A 625 9.00 15.03 28.68
N ALA A 626 8.66 15.99 27.83
CA ALA A 626 9.40 16.34 26.62
C ALA A 626 10.56 17.33 26.87
N GLY A 627 10.49 18.13 27.94
CA GLY A 627 11.49 19.17 28.22
C GLY A 627 11.57 20.25 27.13
N VAL A 628 12.57 21.14 27.21
CA VAL A 628 12.74 22.25 26.26
C VAL A 628 13.19 21.75 24.88
N TRP A 629 14.04 20.72 24.83
CA TRP A 629 14.50 20.15 23.56
C TRP A 629 13.39 19.40 22.81
N GLY A 630 12.52 18.67 23.51
CA GLY A 630 11.36 18.04 22.88
C GLY A 630 10.35 19.05 22.31
N LEU A 631 10.23 20.25 22.91
CA LEU A 631 9.46 21.35 22.31
C LEU A 631 10.07 21.79 20.98
N VAL A 632 11.39 21.94 20.92
CA VAL A 632 12.10 22.30 19.69
C VAL A 632 11.88 21.24 18.62
N ASP A 633 11.97 19.96 18.97
CA ASP A 633 11.71 18.85 18.04
C ASP A 633 10.27 18.84 17.52
N CYS A 634 9.27 19.08 18.38
CA CYS A 634 7.87 19.21 17.97
C CYS A 634 7.66 20.39 17.02
N LEU A 635 8.30 21.54 17.30
CA LEU A 635 8.20 22.75 16.46
C LEU A 635 8.91 22.58 15.11
N LEU A 636 10.04 21.89 15.07
CA LEU A 636 10.74 21.56 13.83
C LEU A 636 10.03 20.47 13.01
N GLY A 637 9.11 19.71 13.63
CA GLY A 637 8.35 18.65 12.98
C GLY A 637 9.09 17.31 12.98
N ASN A 638 10.00 17.10 13.93
CA ASN A 638 10.72 15.84 14.12
C ASN A 638 9.92 14.84 14.96
N SER A 639 8.94 15.31 15.74
CA SER A 639 8.12 14.49 16.65
C SER A 639 6.74 15.13 16.89
N GLY A 640 5.80 14.33 17.42
CA GLY A 640 4.45 14.78 17.75
C GLY A 640 3.41 14.55 16.63
N PRO A 641 2.12 14.86 16.90
CA PRO A 641 0.98 14.48 16.05
C PRO A 641 1.03 15.09 14.65
N PHE A 642 1.68 16.25 14.52
CA PHE A 642 1.82 16.94 13.24
C PHE A 642 2.93 16.36 12.37
N ALA A 643 3.91 15.65 12.96
CA ALA A 643 4.98 14.98 12.23
C ALA A 643 4.53 13.60 11.74
N SER A 644 3.78 12.87 12.58
CA SER A 644 3.17 11.59 12.22
C SER A 644 1.98 11.73 11.25
N HIS A 645 1.40 12.92 11.14
CA HIS A 645 0.14 13.18 10.45
C HIS A 645 -1.07 12.52 11.11
N ASP A 646 -0.93 12.05 12.34
CA ASP A 646 -2.01 11.48 13.13
C ASP A 646 -2.74 12.58 13.93
N TRP A 647 -3.60 13.28 13.21
CA TRP A 647 -4.50 14.30 13.69
C TRP A 647 -5.62 14.53 12.69
N ILE A 648 -6.66 15.27 13.08
CA ILE A 648 -7.94 15.23 12.38
C ILE A 648 -7.96 15.84 10.97
N LEU A 649 -7.11 16.83 10.65
CA LEU A 649 -7.22 17.54 9.37
C LEU A 649 -6.82 16.71 8.14
N PRO A 650 -5.75 15.89 8.17
CA PRO A 650 -5.47 14.91 7.14
C PRO A 650 -6.68 14.05 6.75
N ASP A 651 -7.47 13.58 7.72
CA ASP A 651 -8.66 12.76 7.49
C ASP A 651 -9.83 13.54 6.88
N LEU A 652 -9.88 14.85 7.18
CA LEU A 652 -10.88 15.77 6.65
C LEU A 652 -10.55 16.31 5.26
N THR A 653 -9.39 15.99 4.68
CA THR A 653 -9.14 16.26 3.26
C THR A 653 -9.98 15.32 2.39
N ILE A 654 -10.22 15.69 1.13
CA ILE A 654 -10.92 14.83 0.17
C ILE A 654 -10.14 13.51 0.01
N GLN A 655 -8.80 13.56 -0.09
CA GLN A 655 -7.96 12.37 -0.16
C GLN A 655 -8.06 11.52 1.13
N GLY A 656 -8.03 12.15 2.30
CA GLY A 656 -8.19 11.46 3.60
C GLY A 656 -9.51 10.73 3.72
N SER A 657 -10.61 11.41 3.42
CA SER A 657 -11.93 10.79 3.48
C SER A 657 -12.15 9.72 2.41
N LEU A 658 -11.52 9.84 1.23
CA LEU A 658 -11.49 8.78 0.23
C LEU A 658 -10.77 7.53 0.76
N ARG A 659 -9.60 7.69 1.40
CA ARG A 659 -8.85 6.60 2.04
C ARG A 659 -9.72 5.91 3.08
N LEU A 660 -10.29 6.69 4.00
CA LEU A 660 -11.16 6.17 5.05
C LEU A 660 -12.37 5.41 4.48
N ASN A 661 -13.10 6.00 3.53
CA ASN A 661 -14.29 5.39 2.96
C ASN A 661 -14.02 4.11 2.18
N SER A 662 -12.79 3.91 1.66
CA SER A 662 -12.44 2.67 0.95
C SER A 662 -12.46 1.43 1.85
N HIS A 663 -12.40 1.62 3.17
CA HIS A 663 -12.36 0.54 4.17
C HIS A 663 -13.59 0.47 5.07
N LEU A 664 -14.50 1.45 4.99
CA LEU A 664 -15.67 1.53 5.86
C LEU A 664 -16.92 1.05 5.13
N ASN A 665 -17.63 0.08 5.70
CA ASN A 665 -18.87 -0.41 5.13
C ASN A 665 -20.12 0.36 5.59
N THR A 666 -21.24 0.07 4.93
CA THR A 666 -22.58 0.36 5.43
C THR A 666 -23.25 -0.98 5.66
N PHE A 667 -23.50 -1.30 6.92
CA PHE A 667 -23.90 -2.63 7.35
C PHE A 667 -25.40 -2.84 7.17
N PRO A 668 -25.82 -4.03 6.68
CA PRO A 668 -27.20 -4.28 6.27
C PRO A 668 -28.21 -4.23 7.41
N SER A 669 -27.77 -4.42 8.66
CA SER A 669 -28.63 -4.45 9.86
C SER A 669 -28.72 -3.11 10.59
N THR A 670 -27.99 -2.08 10.14
CA THR A 670 -27.90 -0.78 10.83
C THR A 670 -28.71 0.30 10.10
N TYR A 671 -29.37 1.17 10.86
CA TYR A 671 -30.08 2.33 10.30
C TYR A 671 -29.16 3.55 10.20
N TYR A 672 -29.07 4.18 9.02
CA TYR A 672 -28.20 5.32 8.80
C TYR A 672 -29.00 6.59 8.46
N PHE A 673 -28.71 7.68 9.17
CA PHE A 673 -29.34 8.98 8.96
C PHE A 673 -28.30 10.06 8.81
N SER A 674 -28.54 11.04 7.93
CA SER A 674 -27.70 12.21 7.82
C SER A 674 -28.48 13.51 7.65
N TYR A 675 -28.10 14.52 8.41
CA TYR A 675 -28.63 15.88 8.31
C TYR A 675 -27.52 16.78 7.77
N ALA A 676 -27.52 16.99 6.45
CA ALA A 676 -26.55 17.81 5.75
C ALA A 676 -26.94 19.29 5.83
N THR A 677 -26.07 20.14 6.33
CA THR A 677 -26.32 21.57 6.47
C THR A 677 -25.96 22.37 5.21
N LYS A 678 -26.67 23.47 4.98
CA LYS A 678 -26.41 24.37 3.86
C LYS A 678 -26.77 25.82 4.19
N ARG A 679 -25.86 26.76 3.90
CA ARG A 679 -26.06 28.23 4.00
C ARG A 679 -25.68 28.98 2.73
N THR A 680 -25.90 28.33 1.61
CA THR A 680 -25.58 28.84 0.28
C THR A 680 -26.84 28.85 -0.58
N ARG A 681 -26.92 29.79 -1.51
CA ARG A 681 -28.01 29.92 -2.47
C ARG A 681 -27.46 30.20 -3.87
N LYS A 682 -28.22 29.83 -4.89
CA LYS A 682 -27.87 30.16 -6.27
C LYS A 682 -28.40 31.55 -6.61
N PHE A 683 -27.52 32.46 -7.01
CA PHE A 683 -27.84 33.81 -7.45
C PHE A 683 -27.11 34.13 -8.76
N MET A 684 -27.84 34.51 -9.80
CA MET A 684 -27.29 34.79 -11.14
C MET A 684 -26.33 33.70 -11.67
N GLY A 685 -26.69 32.43 -11.45
CA GLY A 685 -25.89 31.28 -11.89
C GLY A 685 -24.67 30.94 -11.03
N ARG A 686 -24.34 31.74 -10.01
CA ARG A 686 -23.25 31.50 -9.05
C ARG A 686 -23.79 31.09 -7.68
N ILE A 687 -23.03 30.27 -6.96
CA ILE A 687 -23.34 29.94 -5.57
C ILE A 687 -22.78 31.06 -4.67
N VAL A 688 -23.63 31.59 -3.80
CA VAL A 688 -23.28 32.69 -2.88
C VAL A 688 -23.84 32.39 -1.49
N PRO A 689 -23.31 33.01 -0.41
CA PRO A 689 -23.91 32.92 0.92
C PRO A 689 -25.40 33.29 0.92
N SER A 690 -26.24 32.53 1.63
CA SER A 690 -27.70 32.70 1.58
C SER A 690 -28.19 33.96 2.29
N ASN A 691 -27.62 34.29 3.46
CA ASN A 691 -27.91 35.50 4.22
C ASN A 691 -26.73 35.85 5.15
N VAL A 692 -26.27 37.12 5.12
CA VAL A 692 -25.19 37.63 5.97
C VAL A 692 -25.54 37.52 7.46
N PHE A 693 -26.79 37.76 7.85
CA PHE A 693 -27.23 37.68 9.24
C PHE A 693 -27.63 36.26 9.68
N GLY A 694 -27.84 35.35 8.71
CA GLY A 694 -28.21 33.95 8.98
C GLY A 694 -27.01 33.05 9.27
N ILE A 695 -25.81 33.44 8.84
CA ILE A 695 -24.56 32.70 9.02
C ILE A 695 -23.82 33.23 10.23
N HIS A 696 -23.21 32.34 11.02
CA HIS A 696 -22.41 32.78 12.16
C HIS A 696 -21.25 33.68 11.68
N PRO A 697 -20.98 34.82 12.35
CA PRO A 697 -19.92 35.73 11.92
C PRO A 697 -18.56 35.05 11.68
N LEU A 698 -18.20 34.06 12.52
CA LEU A 698 -16.97 33.27 12.36
C LEU A 698 -16.95 32.37 11.11
N LEU A 699 -18.11 32.03 10.57
CA LEU A 699 -18.25 31.13 9.42
C LEU A 699 -18.51 31.88 8.11
N PHE A 700 -18.98 33.14 8.15
CA PHE A 700 -19.37 33.88 6.95
C PHE A 700 -18.26 33.97 5.90
N VAL A 701 -17.05 34.33 6.32
CA VAL A 701 -15.87 34.40 5.42
C VAL A 701 -15.56 33.03 4.82
N ARG A 702 -15.65 31.95 5.62
CA ARG A 702 -15.42 30.59 5.16
C ARG A 702 -16.48 30.13 4.16
N VAL A 703 -17.76 30.45 4.40
CA VAL A 703 -18.83 30.19 3.43
C VAL A 703 -18.52 30.83 2.08
N LEU A 704 -18.11 32.10 2.10
CA LEU A 704 -17.76 32.83 0.88
C LEU A 704 -16.56 32.21 0.15
N GLN A 705 -15.50 31.84 0.87
CA GLN A 705 -14.31 31.23 0.28
C GLN A 705 -14.61 29.86 -0.35
N MET A 706 -15.41 29.03 0.32
CA MET A 706 -15.80 27.72 -0.18
C MET A 706 -16.71 27.81 -1.41
N CYS A 707 -17.58 28.82 -1.52
CA CYS A 707 -18.36 29.10 -2.74
C CYS A 707 -17.50 29.39 -3.98
N GLN A 708 -16.25 29.83 -3.77
CA GLN A 708 -15.30 30.20 -4.82
C GLN A 708 -14.17 29.19 -4.96
N TRP A 709 -14.28 28.03 -4.30
CA TRP A 709 -13.25 27.01 -4.34
C TRP A 709 -12.96 26.56 -5.77
N ARG A 710 -11.66 26.46 -6.06
CA ARG A 710 -11.10 25.92 -7.30
C ARG A 710 -9.95 25.00 -6.91
N HIS A 711 -10.02 23.74 -7.34
CA HIS A 711 -8.88 22.86 -7.22
C HIS A 711 -7.71 23.41 -8.05
N PRO A 712 -6.47 23.40 -7.53
CA PRO A 712 -5.31 23.87 -8.30
C PRO A 712 -5.18 23.11 -9.63
N PRO A 713 -4.93 23.83 -10.75
CA PRO A 713 -4.88 23.24 -12.08
C PRO A 713 -3.61 22.42 -12.34
N ASP A 714 -2.56 22.67 -11.58
CA ASP A 714 -1.24 22.02 -11.60
C ASP A 714 -1.21 20.73 -10.78
N VAL A 715 -2.24 20.47 -9.98
CA VAL A 715 -2.36 19.28 -9.13
C VAL A 715 -3.41 18.34 -9.72
N PRO A 716 -3.14 17.03 -9.85
CA PRO A 716 -4.12 16.05 -10.29
C PRO A 716 -5.41 16.12 -9.46
N ALA A 717 -6.56 16.00 -10.12
CA ALA A 717 -7.84 15.94 -9.44
C ALA A 717 -7.87 14.80 -8.40
N PRO A 718 -8.54 14.99 -7.25
CA PRO A 718 -8.49 14.03 -6.15
C PRO A 718 -9.14 12.69 -6.50
N PHE A 719 -10.07 12.68 -7.46
CA PHE A 719 -10.67 11.47 -8.02
C PHE A 719 -11.20 11.72 -9.43
N LYS A 720 -11.43 10.64 -10.18
CA LYS A 720 -11.96 10.70 -11.55
C LYS A 720 -13.37 11.29 -11.56
N GLY A 721 -13.57 12.36 -12.34
CA GLY A 721 -14.86 13.04 -12.45
C GLY A 721 -15.09 14.13 -11.41
N TYR A 722 -14.07 14.51 -10.64
CA TYR A 722 -14.13 15.67 -9.74
C TYR A 722 -14.54 16.95 -10.49
N ARG A 723 -15.47 17.70 -9.90
CA ARG A 723 -15.95 19.00 -10.40
C ARG A 723 -16.03 19.99 -9.25
N ASP A 724 -15.36 21.13 -9.37
CA ASP A 724 -15.37 22.18 -8.34
C ASP A 724 -16.80 22.59 -7.95
N GLU A 725 -17.70 22.63 -8.93
CA GLU A 725 -19.08 23.13 -8.76
C GLU A 725 -19.87 22.31 -7.73
N GLU A 726 -19.56 21.02 -7.58
CA GLU A 726 -20.21 20.15 -6.60
C GLU A 726 -19.80 20.46 -5.16
N TRP A 727 -18.66 21.15 -4.98
CA TRP A 727 -18.07 21.50 -3.70
C TRP A 727 -18.35 22.96 -3.30
N TRP A 728 -19.23 23.69 -4.01
CA TRP A 728 -19.51 25.08 -3.63
C TRP A 728 -20.58 25.23 -2.56
N ASP A 729 -21.62 24.40 -2.60
CA ASP A 729 -22.63 24.41 -1.55
C ASP A 729 -21.99 23.95 -0.24
N ASN A 730 -22.14 24.76 0.82
CA ASN A 730 -21.49 24.53 2.10
C ASN A 730 -22.24 25.22 3.27
N ASP A 731 -21.80 24.92 4.49
CA ASP A 731 -22.30 25.48 5.75
C ASP A 731 -21.25 26.32 6.53
N GLY A 732 -20.09 26.56 5.91
CA GLY A 732 -18.96 27.30 6.47
C GLY A 732 -17.87 26.44 7.14
N ALA A 733 -18.10 25.14 7.32
CA ALA A 733 -17.05 24.19 7.71
C ALA A 733 -16.92 23.04 6.72
N LEU A 734 -18.04 22.52 6.23
CA LEU A 734 -18.10 21.36 5.34
C LEU A 734 -18.93 21.68 4.10
N ASN A 735 -18.55 21.06 2.99
CA ASN A 735 -19.32 21.11 1.76
C ASN A 735 -20.58 20.24 1.91
N THR A 736 -21.72 20.69 1.41
CA THR A 736 -23.02 20.00 1.56
C THR A 736 -22.99 18.60 0.97
N ILE A 737 -22.30 18.41 -0.16
CA ILE A 737 -22.06 17.10 -0.76
C ILE A 737 -21.39 16.13 0.22
N SER A 738 -20.43 16.63 1.02
CA SER A 738 -19.68 15.82 1.97
C SER A 738 -20.56 15.27 3.09
N MET A 739 -21.61 16.01 3.46
CA MET A 739 -22.46 15.69 4.59
C MET A 739 -23.62 14.76 4.28
N THR A 740 -23.87 14.43 3.02
CA THR A 740 -25.04 13.61 2.64
C THR A 740 -24.87 12.16 3.09
N HIS A 741 -23.90 11.46 2.53
CA HIS A 741 -23.54 10.07 2.81
C HIS A 741 -22.14 9.83 2.27
N PRO A 742 -21.51 8.67 2.54
CA PRO A 742 -20.25 8.30 1.89
C PRO A 742 -20.49 8.12 0.38
N ARG A 743 -20.01 9.06 -0.43
CA ARG A 743 -20.22 9.10 -1.89
C ARG A 743 -19.03 8.56 -2.66
N PHE A 744 -17.84 8.71 -2.09
CA PHE A 744 -16.60 8.39 -2.77
C PHE A 744 -15.70 7.51 -1.88
N PRO A 745 -14.88 6.61 -2.45
CA PRO A 745 -14.70 6.37 -3.89
C PRO A 745 -15.86 5.59 -4.55
N VAL A 746 -16.61 4.83 -3.78
CA VAL A 746 -17.83 4.13 -4.20
C VAL A 746 -19.00 4.73 -3.45
N GLU A 747 -20.11 5.01 -4.14
CA GLU A 747 -21.29 5.60 -3.52
C GLU A 747 -22.06 4.56 -2.71
N HIS A 748 -22.24 4.83 -1.42
CA HIS A 748 -22.99 3.96 -0.53
C HIS A 748 -24.50 4.09 -0.80
N PRO A 749 -25.30 3.02 -0.56
CA PRO A 749 -26.74 3.07 -0.72
C PRO A 749 -27.34 4.24 0.05
N SER A 750 -28.09 5.10 -0.63
CA SER A 750 -28.67 6.29 -0.01
C SER A 750 -30.01 6.67 -0.60
N ARG A 751 -30.77 7.45 0.18
CA ARG A 751 -32.08 7.98 -0.19
C ARG A 751 -32.23 9.39 0.35
N PHE A 752 -32.56 10.33 -0.55
CA PHE A 752 -32.92 11.69 -0.17
C PHE A 752 -34.33 11.71 0.44
N VAL A 753 -34.49 12.47 1.53
CA VAL A 753 -35.75 12.57 2.27
C VAL A 753 -36.18 14.04 2.34
N VAL A 754 -37.39 14.33 1.84
CA VAL A 754 -37.99 15.67 1.92
C VAL A 754 -38.87 15.79 3.16
N GLN A 755 -39.75 14.80 3.36
CA GLN A 755 -40.60 14.70 4.55
C GLN A 755 -40.28 13.43 5.33
N ASP A 756 -40.26 13.53 6.67
CA ASP A 756 -39.95 12.40 7.55
C ASP A 756 -40.95 11.23 7.42
N SER A 757 -42.15 11.49 6.88
CA SER A 757 -43.17 10.49 6.52
C SER A 757 -42.74 9.58 5.35
N GLU A 758 -41.85 10.04 4.47
CA GLU A 758 -41.34 9.29 3.30
C GLU A 758 -40.40 8.14 3.70
N CYS A 759 -39.90 8.17 4.94
CA CYS A 759 -39.01 7.18 5.50
C CYS A 759 -39.70 5.88 5.93
N GLN A 760 -41.05 5.80 5.93
CA GLN A 760 -41.78 4.64 6.44
C GLN A 760 -42.20 3.68 5.31
N PRO A 761 -41.90 2.37 5.40
CA PRO A 761 -41.09 1.70 6.43
C PRO A 761 -39.58 1.94 6.24
N LEU A 762 -38.85 2.13 7.35
CA LEU A 762 -37.40 2.31 7.34
C LEU A 762 -36.69 0.99 7.01
N GLN A 763 -35.77 1.04 6.06
CA GLN A 763 -34.95 -0.09 5.64
C GLN A 763 -33.52 0.09 6.18
N PRO A 764 -32.94 -0.89 6.91
CA PRO A 764 -31.55 -0.83 7.33
C PRO A 764 -30.59 -1.02 6.15
N GLY A 765 -29.32 -0.64 6.31
CA GLY A 765 -28.29 -0.72 5.26
C GLY A 765 -28.31 0.40 4.21
N ILE A 766 -29.12 1.45 4.40
CA ILE A 766 -29.23 2.60 3.48
C ILE A 766 -29.14 3.91 4.28
N TRP A 767 -28.41 4.90 3.73
CA TRP A 767 -28.31 6.25 4.26
C TRP A 767 -29.53 7.12 3.89
N TYR A 768 -30.34 7.48 4.87
CA TYR A 768 -31.40 8.47 4.70
C TYR A 768 -30.86 9.87 4.99
N TYR A 769 -30.72 10.71 3.96
CA TYR A 769 -30.16 12.04 4.14
C TYR A 769 -31.18 13.15 3.85
N LYS A 770 -31.08 14.23 4.64
CA LYS A 770 -31.90 15.43 4.54
C LYS A 770 -31.01 16.66 4.51
N VAL A 771 -31.30 17.59 3.60
CA VAL A 771 -30.60 18.87 3.56
C VAL A 771 -31.37 19.87 4.42
N VAL A 772 -30.68 20.45 5.39
CA VAL A 772 -31.22 21.37 6.40
C VAL A 772 -30.58 22.73 6.17
N GLU A 773 -31.40 23.79 6.11
CA GLU A 773 -30.85 25.14 6.04
C GLU A 773 -30.26 25.54 7.40
N GLY A 774 -28.94 25.69 7.46
CA GLY A 774 -28.19 25.80 8.71
C GLY A 774 -26.71 25.98 8.48
N ASP A 775 -26.03 26.81 9.29
CA ASP A 775 -24.57 26.83 9.31
C ASP A 775 -24.04 25.66 10.15
N HIS A 776 -22.74 25.38 10.07
CA HIS A 776 -22.16 24.18 10.69
C HIS A 776 -22.40 24.07 12.20
N ILE A 777 -22.51 25.21 12.88
CA ILE A 777 -22.68 25.27 14.32
C ILE A 777 -24.15 25.17 14.77
N LEU A 778 -25.11 25.12 13.83
CA LEU A 778 -26.54 25.05 14.12
C LEU A 778 -26.87 23.94 15.15
N PHE A 779 -26.18 22.81 15.06
CA PHE A 779 -26.40 21.64 15.90
C PHE A 779 -25.62 21.64 17.23
N ILE A 780 -24.74 22.61 17.48
CA ILE A 780 -23.80 22.56 18.62
C ILE A 780 -23.79 23.82 19.49
N VAL A 781 -23.96 25.00 18.90
CA VAL A 781 -23.81 26.27 19.64
C VAL A 781 -25.05 27.13 19.40
N ASN A 782 -25.80 27.33 20.48
CA ASN A 782 -26.90 28.28 20.62
C ASN A 782 -28.30 27.80 20.18
N ARG A 783 -28.97 27.07 21.08
CA ARG A 783 -30.39 26.68 20.99
C ARG A 783 -31.32 27.89 20.72
N GLU A 784 -31.00 29.07 21.25
CA GLU A 784 -31.79 30.29 21.04
C GLU A 784 -31.70 30.81 19.60
N ARG A 785 -30.56 30.60 18.92
CA ARG A 785 -30.36 30.97 17.51
C ARG A 785 -30.95 29.93 16.56
N ALA A 786 -30.85 28.64 16.91
CA ALA A 786 -31.33 27.54 16.09
C ALA A 786 -32.87 27.37 16.19
N GLY A 787 -33.45 27.81 17.30
CA GLY A 787 -34.89 27.90 17.51
C GLY A 787 -35.62 26.56 17.38
N VAL A 788 -36.87 26.61 16.93
CA VAL A 788 -37.77 25.45 16.80
C VAL A 788 -37.20 24.34 15.90
N GLN A 789 -36.34 24.67 14.93
CA GLN A 789 -35.78 23.71 14.00
C GLN A 789 -34.77 22.76 14.66
N PHE A 790 -34.01 23.22 15.66
CA PHE A 790 -33.13 22.37 16.46
C PHE A 790 -33.93 21.37 17.29
N ASP A 791 -34.95 21.87 18.00
CA ASP A 791 -35.80 21.04 18.87
C ASP A 791 -36.52 19.97 18.04
N LEU A 792 -37.09 20.32 16.88
CA LEU A 792 -37.75 19.36 15.97
C LEU A 792 -36.81 18.25 15.44
N ILE A 793 -35.55 18.58 15.14
CA ILE A 793 -34.59 17.60 14.62
C ILE A 793 -34.18 16.63 15.74
N TYR A 794 -33.85 17.14 16.93
CA TYR A 794 -33.49 16.29 18.06
C TYR A 794 -34.69 15.46 18.55
N ASP A 795 -35.90 16.04 18.59
CA ASP A 795 -37.11 15.31 18.92
C ASP A 795 -37.37 14.18 17.92
N SER A 796 -37.21 14.43 16.61
CA SER A 796 -37.32 13.40 15.57
C SER A 796 -36.25 12.30 15.75
N ILE A 797 -35.00 12.66 16.04
CA ILE A 797 -33.91 11.69 16.30
C ILE A 797 -34.27 10.83 17.51
N PHE A 798 -34.61 11.43 18.64
CA PHE A 798 -34.95 10.69 19.86
C PHE A 798 -36.24 9.86 19.71
N GLU A 799 -37.25 10.37 19.01
CA GLU A 799 -38.46 9.62 18.72
C GLU A 799 -38.18 8.40 17.85
N ARG A 800 -37.31 8.51 16.84
CA ARG A 800 -36.86 7.36 16.03
C ARG A 800 -36.10 6.36 16.89
N CYS A 801 -35.10 6.78 17.67
CA CYS A 801 -34.37 5.89 18.58
C CYS A 801 -35.33 5.15 19.52
N ARG A 802 -36.31 5.85 20.11
CA ARG A 802 -37.35 5.24 20.97
C ARG A 802 -38.25 4.26 20.23
N LYS A 803 -38.67 4.57 18.99
CA LYS A 803 -39.50 3.67 18.16
C LYS A 803 -38.76 2.41 17.72
N HIS A 804 -37.44 2.49 17.51
CA HIS A 804 -36.60 1.34 17.14
C HIS A 804 -36.27 0.43 18.33
N ALA A 805 -36.25 0.95 19.56
CA ALA A 805 -36.11 0.13 20.77
C ALA A 805 -37.21 -0.95 20.95
N PHE A 806 -38.35 -0.82 20.25
CA PHE A 806 -39.48 -1.75 20.34
C PHE A 806 -39.63 -2.75 19.18
N ARG A 807 -38.72 -2.73 18.19
CA ARG A 807 -38.70 -3.75 17.12
C ARG A 807 -37.53 -4.70 17.35
N LYS A 808 -37.58 -5.48 18.43
CA LYS A 808 -36.94 -6.80 18.42
C LYS A 808 -37.54 -7.55 17.24
N ILE A 809 -36.69 -8.13 16.38
CA ILE A 809 -37.12 -9.20 15.48
C ILE A 809 -37.83 -10.22 16.39
N PRO A 810 -39.12 -10.55 16.15
CA PRO A 810 -39.75 -11.58 16.95
C PRO A 810 -38.95 -12.85 16.74
N THR A 811 -38.30 -13.31 17.80
CA THR A 811 -37.94 -14.72 17.95
C THR A 811 -39.23 -15.49 17.73
N MET A 812 -39.38 -16.10 16.55
CA MET A 812 -40.41 -17.08 16.32
C MET A 812 -40.20 -18.16 17.39
N PRO A 813 -41.17 -18.41 18.28
CA PRO A 813 -41.08 -19.55 19.17
C PRO A 813 -41.00 -20.79 18.30
N ASP A 814 -40.10 -21.71 18.64
CA ASP A 814 -40.13 -23.07 18.13
C ASP A 814 -41.53 -23.63 18.33
N HIS A 815 -42.32 -23.65 17.26
CA HIS A 815 -43.56 -24.40 17.24
C HIS A 815 -43.19 -25.86 17.12
N VAL A 816 -43.14 -26.50 18.28
CA VAL A 816 -43.42 -27.92 18.46
C VAL A 816 -44.70 -28.26 17.70
N GLN A 817 -44.57 -29.01 16.60
CA GLN A 817 -45.36 -30.20 16.27
C GLN A 817 -44.72 -31.01 15.15
#